data_AF-A0A365H792-F1
#
_entry.id   AF-A0A365H792-F1
#
_cell.length_a   1.000
_cell.length_b   1.000
_cell.length_c   1.000
_cell.angle_alpha   90.00
_cell.angle_beta   90.00
_cell.angle_gamma   90.00
#
_symmetry.space_group_name_H-M   'P 1'
#
loop_
_entity.id
_entity.type
_entity.pdbx_description
1 polymer ?
#
loop_
_entity_poly.entity_id
_entity_poly.type
_entity_poly.pdbx_seq_one_letter_code
_entity_poly.pdbx_strand_id
1 'polypeptide(L)'
;MPFPDDRRQRLRDFLHQVAEQDTARLRTGRLPWVWWLEHAARHGRHGFVNTLLIAAQSPAAVEVRSYEDWQARGRQVRRGEGGIRILSRKDRPRPVFDLSQTDGGPLDELVPVTAAEAYERLRALAADLGLYVQRGQRWTYAGRADRLIRVDPALGDFGATTELAHQLAHVLRRGDHPDPHADTCHGARRVHADSVAYLALARLGLETSHLVFPPAAAWAGTDPRARPSEAVRQLGDQILRTTAHLHRRLPRPGESSPGAGVGPLGHERLGGGVPRPVRRSGKRSGRPTENRPDTTVQLAETPVGGENSARPRPDGQGRPAKRRPSGGQSFSPARGTAHAQALLAVHRAAHRFFQSNLAGSWVPGYLSDRGFSADVPQRWELGYAPKAGRTLTDHLRRIGHSDQVILASGLARRTRTGALFDAFRDRLVFPLRTGEGAVVAFIGRRPDGAPGPKYLNSPETALFRKGEVLFGLHETRDRLAAGARLVIVEGPLDAIAVNTTDGYAAVGPCGTALTAAQLAALGRHADLDTAGVLLALDGDPAGQASTIRAWLTLSHLTGPLDALVLPDERDPADVLRAGGPPAVRTMLRFPVPLADLVVDACIDRYGGTLEFAEQKLTAVRAATALIARMPAVQVPRQVARLHARTGVEVAIVTDALTEAVGGEPAGAPALAARSFPVPPGPNSPEEQAATGPVLTDPSTSPRRRC
;
A
#
# COMPACT_ATOMS: atom_id res chain seq x y z
N MET A 1 2.61 21.06 -27.53
CA MET A 1 1.65 20.03 -27.08
C MET A 1 1.48 19.04 -28.23
N PRO A 2 1.92 17.78 -28.12
CA PRO A 2 1.68 16.80 -29.20
C PRO A 2 0.17 16.55 -29.36
N PHE A 3 -0.28 16.31 -30.59
CA PHE A 3 -1.70 16.10 -30.90
C PHE A 3 -2.24 14.83 -30.21
N PRO A 4 -3.56 14.71 -29.96
CA PRO A 4 -4.16 13.54 -29.29
C PRO A 4 -3.87 12.19 -29.97
N ASP A 5 -3.54 12.19 -31.26
CA ASP A 5 -3.14 10.99 -32.00
C ASP A 5 -1.67 10.61 -31.75
N ASP A 6 -0.76 11.59 -31.67
CA ASP A 6 0.65 11.36 -31.28
C ASP A 6 0.76 10.79 -29.86
N ARG A 7 -0.09 11.26 -28.94
CA ARG A 7 -0.13 10.78 -27.56
C ARG A 7 -0.56 9.31 -27.48
N ARG A 8 -1.63 8.95 -28.19
CA ARG A 8 -2.13 7.57 -28.26
C ARG A 8 -1.12 6.64 -28.94
N GLN A 9 -0.41 7.15 -29.94
CA GLN A 9 0.65 6.44 -30.63
C GLN A 9 1.83 6.13 -29.69
N ARG A 10 2.32 7.12 -28.94
CA ARG A 10 3.40 6.91 -27.96
C ARG A 10 3.03 5.91 -26.86
N LEU A 11 1.82 6.00 -26.30
CA LEU A 11 1.36 5.03 -25.31
C LEU A 11 1.28 3.61 -25.90
N ARG A 12 0.78 3.48 -27.12
CA ARG A 12 0.75 2.20 -27.83
C ARG A 12 2.14 1.60 -27.96
N ASP A 13 3.10 2.39 -28.42
CA ASP A 13 4.47 1.93 -28.67
C ASP A 13 5.16 1.54 -27.36
N PHE A 14 4.92 2.29 -26.28
CA PHE A 14 5.38 1.95 -24.94
C PHE A 14 4.79 0.62 -24.43
N LEU A 15 3.48 0.38 -24.62
CA LEU A 15 2.86 -0.90 -24.25
C LEU A 15 3.42 -2.07 -25.06
N HIS A 16 3.70 -1.88 -26.35
CA HIS A 16 4.38 -2.92 -27.14
C HIS A 16 5.78 -3.19 -26.59
N GLN A 17 6.55 -2.15 -26.23
CA GLN A 17 7.87 -2.31 -25.62
C GLN A 17 7.81 -3.11 -24.31
N VAL A 18 6.85 -2.83 -23.43
CA VAL A 18 6.59 -3.60 -22.20
C VAL A 18 6.35 -5.08 -22.54
N ALA A 19 5.40 -5.35 -23.45
CA ALA A 19 5.06 -6.72 -23.83
C ALA A 19 6.24 -7.48 -24.48
N GLU A 20 7.05 -6.80 -25.28
CA GLU A 20 8.26 -7.38 -25.90
C GLU A 20 9.34 -7.71 -24.86
N GLN A 21 9.56 -6.83 -23.88
CA GLN A 21 10.49 -7.05 -22.77
C GLN A 21 10.08 -8.27 -21.94
N ASP A 22 8.81 -8.36 -21.53
CA ASP A 22 8.31 -9.50 -20.76
C ASP A 22 8.31 -10.81 -21.55
N THR A 23 8.01 -10.75 -22.85
CA THR A 23 8.17 -11.91 -23.74
C THR A 23 9.63 -12.37 -23.79
N ALA A 24 10.59 -11.45 -23.85
CA ALA A 24 12.01 -11.78 -23.82
C ALA A 24 12.45 -12.35 -22.45
N ARG A 25 11.86 -11.89 -21.34
CA ARG A 25 12.10 -12.44 -19.99
C ARG A 25 11.57 -13.85 -19.85
N LEU A 26 10.36 -14.13 -20.36
CA LEU A 26 9.82 -15.49 -20.44
C LEU A 26 10.75 -16.40 -21.25
N ARG A 27 11.18 -15.94 -22.43
CA ARG A 27 12.11 -16.68 -23.30
C ARG A 27 13.42 -17.02 -22.60
N THR A 28 14.01 -16.06 -21.90
CA THR A 28 15.30 -16.24 -21.20
C THR A 28 15.19 -16.95 -19.86
N GLY A 29 13.98 -17.25 -19.38
CA GLY A 29 13.74 -17.83 -18.06
C GLY A 29 13.90 -16.86 -16.90
N ARG A 30 14.20 -15.57 -17.14
CA ARG A 30 14.20 -14.51 -16.12
C ARG A 30 12.79 -14.26 -15.55
N LEU A 31 11.77 -14.61 -16.31
CA LEU A 31 10.39 -14.73 -15.85
C LEU A 31 9.97 -16.20 -16.04
N PRO A 32 9.58 -16.93 -14.98
CA PRO A 32 9.16 -18.33 -15.12
C PRO A 32 7.92 -18.46 -16.01
N TRP A 33 7.82 -19.51 -16.83
CA TRP A 33 6.60 -19.75 -17.61
C TRP A 33 5.36 -19.96 -16.73
N VAL A 34 5.55 -20.61 -15.58
CA VAL A 34 4.49 -20.81 -14.58
C VAL A 34 3.91 -19.48 -14.13
N TRP A 35 4.74 -18.44 -13.97
CA TRP A 35 4.25 -17.09 -13.64
C TRP A 35 3.29 -16.56 -14.70
N TRP A 36 3.56 -16.79 -15.99
CA TRP A 36 2.62 -16.41 -17.05
C TRP A 36 1.33 -17.24 -17.00
N LEU A 37 1.42 -18.54 -16.73
CA LEU A 37 0.25 -19.41 -16.59
C LEU A 37 -0.67 -19.01 -15.44
N GLU A 38 -0.12 -18.59 -14.30
CA GLU A 38 -0.88 -18.06 -13.15
C GLU A 38 -1.68 -16.80 -13.53
N HIS A 39 -1.09 -15.92 -14.34
CA HIS A 39 -1.76 -14.72 -14.84
C HIS A 39 -2.73 -15.07 -15.97
N ALA A 40 -2.42 -16.04 -16.83
CA ALA A 40 -3.30 -16.52 -17.88
C ALA A 40 -4.56 -17.22 -17.31
N ALA A 41 -4.46 -17.89 -16.18
CA ALA A 41 -5.61 -18.48 -15.48
C ALA A 41 -6.65 -17.41 -15.09
N ARG A 42 -6.18 -16.20 -14.72
CA ARG A 42 -7.03 -15.06 -14.33
C ARG A 42 -7.45 -14.20 -15.53
N HIS A 43 -6.50 -13.87 -16.40
CA HIS A 43 -6.61 -12.80 -17.39
C HIS A 43 -6.51 -13.28 -18.84
N GLY A 44 -6.34 -14.58 -19.08
CA GLY A 44 -6.04 -15.15 -20.41
C GLY A 44 -7.08 -14.87 -21.51
N ARG A 45 -8.30 -14.48 -21.14
CA ARG A 45 -9.31 -14.00 -22.11
C ARG A 45 -8.88 -12.77 -22.90
N HIS A 46 -7.92 -12.00 -22.39
CA HIS A 46 -7.44 -10.77 -23.03
C HIS A 46 -6.35 -11.05 -24.07
N GLY A 47 -5.90 -12.31 -24.21
CA GLY A 47 -4.83 -12.71 -25.13
C GLY A 47 -3.43 -12.63 -24.50
N PHE A 48 -2.43 -13.23 -25.15
CA PHE A 48 -1.08 -13.37 -24.58
C PHE A 48 -0.46 -12.04 -24.16
N VAL A 49 -0.47 -11.07 -25.07
CA VAL A 49 0.12 -9.74 -24.87
C VAL A 49 -0.55 -9.02 -23.70
N ASN A 50 -1.87 -9.01 -23.66
CA ASN A 50 -2.58 -8.29 -22.61
C ASN A 50 -2.47 -8.99 -21.24
N THR A 51 -2.30 -10.32 -21.18
CA THR A 51 -1.96 -10.99 -19.93
C THR A 51 -0.67 -10.44 -19.33
N LEU A 52 0.35 -10.21 -20.16
CA LEU A 52 1.59 -9.56 -19.73
C LEU A 52 1.34 -8.11 -19.30
N LEU A 53 0.66 -7.32 -20.14
CA LEU A 53 0.38 -5.91 -19.82
C LEU A 53 -0.42 -5.72 -18.53
N ILE A 54 -1.38 -6.61 -18.25
CA ILE A 54 -2.16 -6.57 -17.02
C ILE A 54 -1.26 -6.86 -15.82
N ALA A 55 -0.49 -7.96 -15.88
CA ALA A 55 0.42 -8.35 -14.82
C ALA A 55 1.50 -7.28 -14.56
N ALA A 56 1.97 -6.64 -15.62
CA ALA A 56 2.92 -5.55 -15.61
C ALA A 56 2.44 -4.31 -14.85
N GLN A 57 1.17 -3.94 -15.04
CA GLN A 57 0.57 -2.75 -14.44
C GLN A 57 -0.06 -3.03 -13.08
N SER A 58 -0.47 -4.27 -12.84
CA SER A 58 -1.15 -4.70 -11.62
C SER A 58 -0.94 -6.20 -11.37
N PRO A 59 0.20 -6.61 -10.79
CA PRO A 59 0.51 -8.03 -10.54
C PRO A 59 -0.53 -8.73 -9.63
N ALA A 60 -1.11 -7.96 -8.70
CA ALA A 60 -2.13 -8.44 -7.77
C ALA A 60 -3.56 -8.44 -8.37
N ALA A 61 -3.73 -8.11 -9.66
CA ALA A 61 -5.05 -8.09 -10.28
C ALA A 61 -5.72 -9.48 -10.21
N VAL A 62 -6.94 -9.49 -9.72
CA VAL A 62 -7.75 -10.70 -9.49
C VAL A 62 -8.65 -10.95 -10.68
N GLU A 63 -9.39 -9.93 -11.12
CA GLU A 63 -10.26 -10.02 -12.29
C GLU A 63 -10.35 -8.67 -12.99
N VAL A 64 -9.97 -8.63 -14.27
CA VAL A 64 -9.90 -7.38 -15.04
C VAL A 64 -10.93 -7.36 -16.16
N ARG A 65 -11.80 -6.34 -16.22
CA ARG A 65 -12.88 -6.16 -17.22
C ARG A 65 -12.95 -4.75 -17.78
N SER A 66 -13.64 -4.55 -18.91
CA SER A 66 -13.98 -3.20 -19.36
C SER A 66 -14.98 -2.56 -18.40
N TYR A 67 -15.12 -1.24 -18.50
CA TYR A 67 -16.13 -0.51 -17.75
C TYR A 67 -17.54 -1.05 -18.04
N GLU A 68 -17.88 -1.26 -19.31
CA GLU A 68 -19.21 -1.76 -19.70
C GLU A 68 -19.45 -3.19 -19.19
N ASP A 69 -18.42 -4.04 -19.19
CA ASP A 69 -18.48 -5.41 -18.68
C ASP A 69 -18.75 -5.48 -17.16
N TRP A 70 -18.26 -4.49 -16.41
CA TRP A 70 -18.54 -4.36 -14.98
C TRP A 70 -19.96 -3.84 -14.75
N GLN A 71 -20.41 -2.85 -15.51
CA GLN A 71 -21.79 -2.36 -15.45
C GLN A 71 -22.80 -3.46 -15.73
N ALA A 72 -22.54 -4.30 -16.73
CA ALA A 72 -23.38 -5.46 -17.06
C ALA A 72 -23.47 -6.50 -15.92
N ARG A 73 -22.56 -6.43 -14.94
CA ARG A 73 -22.53 -7.28 -13.73
C ARG A 73 -23.09 -6.59 -12.48
N GLY A 74 -23.71 -5.42 -12.64
CA GLY A 74 -24.23 -4.65 -11.52
C GLY A 74 -23.15 -4.03 -10.65
N ARG A 75 -21.94 -3.83 -11.19
CA ARG A 75 -20.84 -3.13 -10.51
C ARG A 75 -20.45 -1.87 -11.26
N GLN A 76 -19.98 -0.87 -10.54
CA GLN A 76 -19.47 0.38 -11.07
C GLN A 76 -18.00 0.55 -10.70
N VAL A 77 -17.19 0.93 -11.70
CA VAL A 77 -15.80 1.36 -11.45
C VAL A 77 -15.85 2.63 -10.61
N ARG A 78 -15.09 2.66 -9.52
CA ARG A 78 -15.03 3.81 -8.62
C ARG A 78 -14.49 5.01 -9.38
N ARG A 79 -15.05 6.17 -9.11
CA ARG A 79 -14.65 7.42 -9.76
C ARG A 79 -13.18 7.71 -9.44
N GLY A 80 -12.37 7.99 -10.48
CA GLY A 80 -10.95 8.31 -10.34
C GLY A 80 -9.98 7.13 -10.44
N GLU A 81 -10.47 5.91 -10.63
CA GLU A 81 -9.62 4.74 -10.81
C GLU A 81 -8.79 4.80 -12.09
N GLY A 82 -7.46 4.69 -11.94
CA GLY A 82 -6.53 4.61 -13.05
C GLY A 82 -6.61 3.25 -13.75
N GLY A 83 -7.28 3.19 -14.90
CA GLY A 83 -7.46 1.92 -15.62
C GLY A 83 -6.14 1.27 -16.06
N ILE A 84 -6.06 -0.06 -15.97
CA ILE A 84 -5.01 -0.88 -16.57
C ILE A 84 -5.12 -0.75 -18.10
N ARG A 85 -4.03 -0.49 -18.81
CA ARG A 85 -4.02 -0.29 -20.26
C ARG A 85 -3.77 -1.61 -20.98
N ILE A 86 -4.73 -2.03 -21.80
CA ILE A 86 -4.60 -3.17 -22.70
C ILE A 86 -4.61 -2.72 -24.15
N LEU A 87 -4.11 -3.55 -25.05
CA LEU A 87 -4.21 -3.36 -26.49
C LEU A 87 -5.48 -4.06 -27.00
N SER A 88 -6.38 -3.28 -27.61
CA SER A 88 -7.57 -3.83 -28.26
C SER A 88 -7.22 -4.62 -29.53
N ARG A 89 -8.20 -5.34 -30.11
CA ARG A 89 -8.03 -6.06 -31.39
C ARG A 89 -7.59 -5.16 -32.56
N LYS A 90 -7.88 -3.85 -32.48
CA LYS A 90 -7.44 -2.85 -33.48
C LYS A 90 -6.11 -2.21 -33.12
N ASP A 91 -5.36 -2.80 -32.19
CA ASP A 91 -4.08 -2.31 -31.67
C ASP A 91 -4.16 -0.90 -31.06
N ARG A 92 -5.30 -0.59 -30.43
CA ARG A 92 -5.52 0.69 -29.73
C ARG A 92 -5.49 0.47 -28.22
N PRO A 93 -4.72 1.28 -27.45
CA PRO A 93 -4.76 1.26 -26.00
C PRO A 93 -6.18 1.50 -25.49
N ARG A 94 -6.64 0.69 -24.55
CA ARG A 94 -7.94 0.81 -23.88
C ARG A 94 -7.81 0.58 -22.38
N PRO A 95 -8.60 1.31 -21.56
CA PRO A 95 -8.68 1.05 -20.14
C PRO A 95 -9.51 -0.21 -19.84
N VAL A 96 -9.03 -0.99 -18.89
CA VAL A 96 -9.77 -2.03 -18.17
C VAL A 96 -9.50 -1.87 -16.68
N PHE A 97 -10.35 -2.44 -15.84
CA PHE A 97 -10.37 -2.20 -14.41
C PHE A 97 -10.41 -3.51 -13.65
N ASP A 98 -9.59 -3.62 -12.62
CA ASP A 98 -9.60 -4.76 -11.70
C ASP A 98 -10.83 -4.73 -10.77
N LEU A 99 -11.23 -5.88 -10.24
CA LEU A 99 -12.29 -6.02 -9.25
C LEU A 99 -12.09 -5.06 -8.05
N SER A 100 -10.86 -4.90 -7.57
CA SER A 100 -10.54 -4.02 -6.44
C SER A 100 -10.87 -2.54 -6.72
N GLN A 101 -10.99 -2.15 -7.98
CA GLN A 101 -11.32 -0.80 -8.47
C GLN A 101 -12.84 -0.62 -8.66
N THR A 102 -13.65 -1.61 -8.33
CA THR A 102 -15.11 -1.56 -8.45
C THR A 102 -15.78 -1.47 -7.08
N ASP A 103 -17.05 -1.06 -7.06
CA ASP A 103 -17.91 -1.25 -5.90
C ASP A 103 -18.30 -2.74 -5.71
N GLY A 104 -18.89 -3.04 -4.55
CA GLY A 104 -19.32 -4.39 -4.17
C GLY A 104 -18.31 -5.22 -3.37
N GLY A 105 -18.77 -6.35 -2.82
CA GLY A 105 -17.95 -7.30 -2.05
C GLY A 105 -16.99 -8.13 -2.92
N PRO A 106 -16.16 -9.01 -2.34
CA PRO A 106 -15.35 -9.95 -3.11
C PRO A 106 -16.22 -10.83 -4.01
N LEU A 107 -15.63 -11.44 -5.05
CA LEU A 107 -16.32 -12.49 -5.80
C LEU A 107 -16.47 -13.73 -4.92
N ASP A 108 -17.49 -14.54 -5.20
CA ASP A 108 -17.65 -15.83 -4.54
C ASP A 108 -16.37 -16.68 -4.70
N GLU A 109 -15.87 -17.19 -3.59
CA GLU A 109 -14.72 -18.09 -3.60
C GLU A 109 -15.08 -19.38 -4.35
N LEU A 110 -14.20 -19.79 -5.26
CA LEU A 110 -14.35 -21.06 -5.94
C LEU A 110 -14.18 -22.19 -4.92
N VAL A 111 -15.23 -22.97 -4.70
CA VAL A 111 -15.13 -24.23 -3.94
C VAL A 111 -14.34 -25.22 -4.81
N PRO A 112 -13.14 -25.67 -4.38
CA PRO A 112 -12.37 -26.65 -5.13
C PRO A 112 -13.15 -27.95 -5.26
N VAL A 113 -13.20 -28.54 -6.46
CA VAL A 113 -13.74 -29.89 -6.63
C VAL A 113 -12.68 -30.93 -6.27
N THR A 114 -13.12 -32.12 -5.87
CA THR A 114 -12.18 -33.23 -5.67
C THR A 114 -11.58 -33.67 -7.02
N ALA A 115 -10.42 -34.33 -7.00
CA ALA A 115 -9.82 -34.87 -8.23
C ALA A 115 -10.76 -35.85 -8.95
N ALA A 116 -11.52 -36.67 -8.21
CA ALA A 116 -12.51 -37.58 -8.79
C ALA A 116 -13.64 -36.83 -9.50
N GLU A 117 -14.17 -35.76 -8.89
CA GLU A 117 -15.20 -34.92 -9.50
C GLU A 117 -14.68 -34.19 -10.73
N ALA A 118 -13.45 -33.67 -10.67
CA ALA A 118 -12.78 -33.04 -11.80
C ALA A 118 -12.59 -34.03 -12.97
N TYR A 119 -12.17 -35.25 -12.67
CA TYR A 119 -12.04 -36.33 -13.65
C TYR A 119 -13.38 -36.58 -14.35
N GLU A 120 -14.47 -36.74 -13.61
CA GLU A 120 -15.79 -36.97 -14.18
C GLU A 120 -16.30 -35.79 -15.02
N ARG A 121 -16.01 -34.54 -14.61
CA ARG A 121 -16.31 -33.35 -15.42
C ARG A 121 -15.56 -33.35 -16.74
N LEU A 122 -14.26 -33.67 -16.74
CA LEU A 122 -13.46 -33.78 -17.97
C LEU A 122 -13.89 -34.98 -18.83
N ARG A 123 -14.32 -36.08 -18.20
CA ARG A 123 -14.85 -37.25 -18.90
C ARG A 123 -16.18 -36.93 -19.59
N ALA A 124 -17.07 -36.20 -18.92
CA ALA A 124 -18.31 -35.71 -19.51
C ALA A 124 -18.03 -34.77 -20.69
N LEU A 125 -17.08 -33.84 -20.53
CA LEU A 125 -16.63 -32.99 -21.63
C LEU A 125 -16.09 -33.79 -22.81
N ALA A 126 -15.29 -34.84 -22.56
CA ALA A 126 -14.79 -35.71 -23.61
C ALA A 126 -15.94 -36.39 -24.37
N ALA A 127 -16.96 -36.87 -23.64
CA ALA A 127 -18.16 -37.47 -24.23
C ALA A 127 -18.94 -36.47 -25.11
N ASP A 128 -19.08 -35.21 -24.66
CA ASP A 128 -19.74 -34.14 -25.44
C ASP A 128 -18.99 -33.82 -26.74
N LEU A 129 -17.67 -34.01 -26.76
CA LEU A 129 -16.83 -33.90 -27.95
C LEU A 129 -16.86 -35.17 -28.82
N GLY A 130 -17.65 -36.18 -28.44
CA GLY A 130 -17.76 -37.44 -29.16
C GLY A 130 -16.57 -38.39 -28.97
N LEU A 131 -15.83 -38.22 -27.87
CA LEU A 131 -14.66 -39.02 -27.48
C LEU A 131 -15.05 -40.04 -26.41
N TYR A 132 -14.37 -41.19 -26.42
CA TYR A 132 -14.52 -42.23 -25.41
C TYR A 132 -13.29 -42.27 -24.51
N VAL A 133 -13.49 -42.26 -23.20
CA VAL A 133 -12.41 -42.33 -22.21
C VAL A 133 -12.42 -43.71 -21.57
N GLN A 134 -11.31 -44.45 -21.69
CA GLN A 134 -11.14 -45.78 -21.09
C GLN A 134 -10.15 -45.71 -19.92
N ARG A 135 -10.61 -46.08 -18.72
CA ARG A 135 -9.82 -46.23 -17.48
C ARG A 135 -10.30 -47.46 -16.70
N GLY A 136 -9.52 -48.53 -16.66
CA GLY A 136 -9.78 -49.72 -15.82
C GLY A 136 -11.05 -50.55 -16.12
N GLN A 137 -11.82 -50.22 -17.15
CA GLN A 137 -13.03 -50.94 -17.53
C GLN A 137 -12.72 -52.27 -18.22
N ARG A 138 -13.52 -53.32 -17.92
CA ARG A 138 -13.41 -54.67 -18.52
C ARG A 138 -13.87 -54.76 -19.98
N TRP A 139 -14.51 -53.70 -20.50
CA TRP A 139 -15.02 -53.64 -21.85
C TRP A 139 -14.10 -52.78 -22.72
N THR A 140 -13.79 -53.25 -23.92
CA THR A 140 -12.94 -52.52 -24.87
C THR A 140 -13.82 -51.80 -25.89
N TYR A 141 -13.60 -50.50 -26.07
CA TYR A 141 -14.25 -49.72 -27.12
C TYR A 141 -13.89 -50.29 -28.50
N ALA A 142 -14.87 -50.83 -29.22
CA ALA A 142 -14.71 -51.44 -30.55
C ALA A 142 -14.90 -50.43 -31.70
N GLY A 143 -15.02 -49.13 -31.39
CA GLY A 143 -15.18 -48.08 -32.40
C GLY A 143 -13.85 -47.59 -32.97
N ARG A 144 -13.84 -46.38 -33.55
CA ARG A 144 -12.64 -45.87 -34.23
C ARG A 144 -11.54 -45.48 -33.23
N ALA A 145 -10.31 -45.94 -33.49
CA ALA A 145 -9.16 -45.66 -32.61
C ALA A 145 -8.89 -44.15 -32.45
N ASP A 146 -9.20 -43.35 -33.48
CA ASP A 146 -9.14 -41.88 -33.45
C ASP A 146 -10.27 -41.25 -32.61
N ARG A 147 -10.98 -42.00 -31.75
CA ARG A 147 -11.97 -41.45 -30.81
C ARG A 147 -11.77 -41.95 -29.38
N LEU A 148 -10.70 -42.68 -29.13
CA LEU A 148 -10.40 -43.31 -27.84
C LEU A 148 -9.27 -42.56 -27.13
N ILE A 149 -9.56 -42.07 -25.92
CA ILE A 149 -8.56 -41.60 -24.95
C ILE A 149 -8.34 -42.72 -23.94
N ARG A 150 -7.10 -43.18 -23.79
CA ARG A 150 -6.72 -44.17 -22.78
C ARG A 150 -6.08 -43.45 -21.61
N VAL A 151 -6.58 -43.71 -20.41
CA VAL A 151 -6.00 -43.23 -19.16
C VAL A 151 -5.51 -44.45 -18.39
N ASP A 152 -4.26 -44.43 -17.94
CA ASP A 152 -3.65 -45.55 -17.23
C ASP A 152 -4.45 -45.87 -15.95
N PRO A 153 -4.96 -47.11 -15.80
CA PRO A 153 -5.72 -47.51 -14.61
C PRO A 153 -4.90 -47.49 -13.31
N ALA A 154 -3.57 -47.53 -13.38
CA ALA A 154 -2.71 -47.45 -12.20
C ALA A 154 -2.63 -46.02 -11.61
N LEU A 155 -3.04 -45.00 -12.36
CA LEU A 155 -3.05 -43.62 -11.87
C LEU A 155 -4.20 -43.41 -10.87
N GLY A 156 -3.86 -42.82 -9.72
CA GLY A 156 -4.86 -42.24 -8.80
C GLY A 156 -5.63 -41.08 -9.47
N ASP A 157 -6.75 -40.65 -8.87
CA ASP A 157 -7.67 -39.70 -9.52
C ASP A 157 -7.02 -38.38 -9.94
N PHE A 158 -6.07 -37.87 -9.15
CA PHE A 158 -5.31 -36.67 -9.49
C PHE A 158 -4.45 -36.85 -10.76
N GLY A 159 -3.70 -37.96 -10.83
CA GLY A 159 -2.89 -38.30 -12.00
C GLY A 159 -3.75 -38.55 -13.24
N ALA A 160 -4.86 -39.28 -13.07
CA ALA A 160 -5.83 -39.55 -14.14
C ALA A 160 -6.50 -38.27 -14.67
N THR A 161 -6.81 -37.31 -13.78
CA THR A 161 -7.38 -36.01 -14.16
C THR A 161 -6.38 -35.18 -14.96
N THR A 162 -5.12 -35.13 -14.49
CA THR A 162 -4.03 -34.43 -15.19
C THR A 162 -3.82 -35.02 -16.59
N GLU A 163 -3.73 -36.34 -16.67
CA GLU A 163 -3.55 -37.06 -17.94
C GLU A 163 -4.71 -36.79 -18.90
N LEU A 164 -5.96 -36.90 -18.42
CA LEU A 164 -7.13 -36.63 -19.24
C LEU A 164 -7.17 -35.18 -19.75
N ALA A 165 -6.82 -34.19 -18.91
CA ALA A 165 -6.73 -32.79 -19.32
C ALA A 165 -5.64 -32.58 -20.39
N HIS A 166 -4.49 -33.23 -20.23
CA HIS A 166 -3.40 -33.23 -21.22
C HIS A 166 -3.84 -33.83 -22.56
N GLN A 167 -4.50 -34.98 -22.54
CA GLN A 167 -4.97 -35.65 -23.76
C GLN A 167 -6.04 -34.81 -24.49
N LEU A 168 -6.96 -34.20 -23.75
CA LEU A 168 -7.96 -33.28 -24.31
C LEU A 168 -7.30 -32.08 -25.01
N ALA A 169 -6.16 -31.58 -24.52
CA ALA A 169 -5.44 -30.49 -25.16
C ALA A 169 -4.97 -30.85 -26.58
N HIS A 170 -4.53 -32.09 -26.82
CA HIS A 170 -4.14 -32.56 -28.17
C HIS A 170 -5.34 -32.60 -29.10
N VAL A 171 -6.48 -33.11 -28.62
CA VAL A 171 -7.71 -33.27 -29.40
C VAL A 171 -8.23 -31.90 -29.85
N LEU A 172 -8.30 -30.95 -28.92
CA LEU A 172 -8.79 -29.60 -29.18
C LEU A 172 -7.83 -28.78 -30.07
N ARG A 173 -6.55 -29.18 -30.16
CA ARG A 173 -5.57 -28.55 -31.07
C ARG A 173 -5.82 -28.91 -32.54
N ARG A 174 -6.40 -30.08 -32.83
CA ARG A 174 -6.61 -30.61 -34.21
C ARG A 174 -8.08 -30.64 -34.64
N GLY A 175 -8.93 -29.80 -34.07
CA GLY A 175 -10.34 -29.70 -34.49
C GLY A 175 -11.19 -30.92 -34.10
N ASP A 176 -11.05 -31.37 -32.86
CA ASP A 176 -11.81 -32.46 -32.22
C ASP A 176 -11.40 -33.90 -32.61
N HIS A 177 -10.23 -34.08 -33.23
CA HIS A 177 -9.68 -35.39 -33.56
C HIS A 177 -8.46 -35.76 -32.70
N PRO A 178 -8.51 -36.89 -31.95
CA PRO A 178 -7.37 -37.55 -31.31
C PRO A 178 -6.19 -37.74 -32.26
N ASP A 179 -4.99 -37.47 -31.76
CA ASP A 179 -3.78 -37.87 -32.44
C ASP A 179 -3.46 -39.34 -32.12
N PRO A 180 -3.48 -40.26 -33.10
CA PRO A 180 -3.06 -41.65 -32.86
C PRO A 180 -1.57 -41.79 -32.47
N HIS A 181 -0.78 -40.69 -32.53
CA HIS A 181 0.63 -40.66 -32.15
C HIS A 181 0.92 -39.84 -30.88
N ALA A 182 0.12 -40.03 -29.81
CA ALA A 182 0.38 -39.44 -28.49
C ALA A 182 1.81 -39.71 -27.97
N ASP A 183 2.44 -40.80 -28.42
CA ASP A 183 3.83 -41.19 -28.10
C ASP A 183 4.90 -40.19 -28.61
N THR A 184 4.52 -39.19 -29.41
CA THR A 184 5.40 -38.11 -29.89
C THR A 184 5.25 -36.80 -29.10
N CYS A 185 4.76 -36.86 -27.87
CA CYS A 185 4.56 -35.68 -27.01
C CYS A 185 5.88 -35.12 -26.44
N HIS A 186 6.60 -34.30 -27.22
CA HIS A 186 7.84 -33.65 -26.82
C HIS A 186 7.90 -32.18 -27.24
N GLY A 187 8.87 -31.43 -26.70
CA GLY A 187 9.12 -30.03 -27.06
C GLY A 187 7.91 -29.11 -26.88
N ALA A 188 7.70 -28.18 -27.81
CA ALA A 188 6.61 -27.20 -27.77
C ALA A 188 5.21 -27.86 -27.74
N ARG A 189 5.07 -29.08 -28.29
CA ARG A 189 3.81 -29.82 -28.28
C ARG A 189 3.43 -30.28 -26.87
N ARG A 190 4.40 -30.77 -26.10
CA ARG A 190 4.20 -31.14 -24.69
C ARG A 190 3.91 -29.90 -23.85
N VAL A 191 4.67 -28.83 -24.06
CA VAL A 191 4.46 -27.53 -23.38
C VAL A 191 3.04 -27.00 -23.61
N HIS A 192 2.54 -27.08 -24.85
CA HIS A 192 1.15 -26.71 -25.16
C HIS A 192 0.15 -27.52 -24.33
N ALA A 193 0.26 -28.85 -24.37
CA ALA A 193 -0.67 -29.74 -23.70
C ALA A 193 -0.62 -29.61 -22.17
N ASP A 194 0.58 -29.56 -21.58
CA ASP A 194 0.79 -29.35 -20.15
C ASP A 194 0.29 -27.97 -19.70
N SER A 195 0.43 -26.92 -20.53
CA SER A 195 -0.08 -25.58 -20.21
C SER A 195 -1.60 -25.51 -20.26
N VAL A 196 -2.24 -26.21 -21.21
CA VAL A 196 -3.71 -26.30 -21.27
C VAL A 196 -4.23 -27.12 -20.09
N ALA A 197 -3.57 -28.21 -19.74
CA ALA A 197 -3.88 -29.01 -18.55
C ALA A 197 -3.77 -28.16 -17.27
N TYR A 198 -2.68 -27.39 -17.12
CA TYR A 198 -2.50 -26.44 -16.03
C TYR A 198 -3.71 -25.51 -15.89
N LEU A 199 -4.12 -24.86 -16.98
CA LEU A 199 -5.22 -23.90 -16.96
C LEU A 199 -6.59 -24.56 -16.69
N ALA A 200 -6.80 -25.79 -17.16
CA ALA A 200 -8.00 -26.57 -16.88
C ALA A 200 -8.08 -26.98 -15.40
N LEU A 201 -6.98 -27.48 -14.82
CA LEU A 201 -6.87 -27.85 -13.41
C LEU A 201 -7.06 -26.61 -12.51
N ALA A 202 -6.41 -25.50 -12.83
CA ALA A 202 -6.55 -24.24 -12.10
C ALA A 202 -8.01 -23.73 -12.12
N ARG A 203 -8.74 -23.90 -13.23
CA ARG A 203 -10.17 -23.55 -13.31
C ARG A 203 -11.05 -24.42 -12.41
N LEU A 204 -10.65 -25.66 -12.14
CA LEU A 204 -11.33 -26.59 -11.26
C LEU A 204 -10.87 -26.48 -9.79
N GLY A 205 -9.90 -25.60 -9.50
CA GLY A 205 -9.36 -25.41 -8.14
C GLY A 205 -8.40 -26.50 -7.68
N LEU A 206 -7.83 -27.28 -8.60
CA LEU A 206 -6.84 -28.32 -8.28
C LEU A 206 -5.40 -27.75 -8.25
N GLU A 207 -4.51 -28.38 -7.48
CA GLU A 207 -3.10 -28.04 -7.48
C GLU A 207 -2.43 -28.32 -8.84
N THR A 208 -1.41 -27.54 -9.18
CA THR A 208 -0.73 -27.58 -10.49
C THR A 208 0.80 -27.64 -10.37
N SER A 209 1.33 -27.84 -9.17
CA SER A 209 2.76 -27.77 -8.83
C SER A 209 3.58 -28.88 -9.49
N HIS A 210 2.96 -30.00 -9.83
CA HIS A 210 3.58 -31.16 -10.50
C HIS A 210 3.88 -30.94 -11.98
N LEU A 211 3.26 -29.92 -12.61
CA LEU A 211 3.50 -29.59 -14.02
C LEU A 211 4.75 -28.71 -14.16
N VAL A 212 5.81 -29.29 -14.71
CA VAL A 212 7.11 -28.62 -14.90
C VAL A 212 7.34 -28.33 -16.37
N PHE A 213 7.80 -27.11 -16.66
CA PHE A 213 7.98 -26.61 -18.02
C PHE A 213 9.47 -26.41 -18.34
N PRO A 214 9.98 -26.90 -19.48
CA PRO A 214 11.33 -26.60 -19.92
C PRO A 214 11.50 -25.10 -20.26
N PRO A 215 12.72 -24.55 -20.23
CA PRO A 215 12.96 -23.14 -20.57
C PRO A 215 12.39 -22.77 -21.94
N ALA A 216 11.73 -21.62 -22.02
CA ALA A 216 11.04 -21.18 -23.23
C ALA A 216 11.97 -20.96 -24.44
N ALA A 217 13.27 -20.74 -24.19
CA ALA A 217 14.30 -20.72 -25.23
C ALA A 217 14.35 -22.00 -26.09
N ALA A 218 13.97 -23.15 -25.53
CA ALA A 218 14.02 -24.44 -26.23
C ALA A 218 12.84 -24.70 -27.17
N TRP A 219 11.81 -23.83 -27.20
CA TRP A 219 10.54 -24.13 -27.89
C TRP A 219 10.53 -23.73 -29.36
N ALA A 220 11.42 -22.83 -29.77
CA ALA A 220 11.55 -22.36 -31.15
C ALA A 220 12.27 -23.35 -32.08
N GLY A 221 12.75 -24.48 -31.54
CA GLY A 221 13.62 -25.42 -32.25
C GLY A 221 15.06 -24.91 -32.37
N THR A 222 15.87 -25.58 -33.18
CA THR A 222 17.29 -25.26 -33.41
C THR A 222 17.54 -24.40 -34.66
N ASP A 223 16.49 -23.94 -35.34
CA ASP A 223 16.62 -23.13 -36.55
C ASP A 223 17.09 -21.69 -36.20
N PRO A 224 18.26 -21.25 -36.68
CA PRO A 224 18.77 -19.90 -36.43
C PRO A 224 17.94 -18.78 -37.10
N ARG A 225 17.01 -19.10 -38.01
CA ARG A 225 16.03 -18.15 -38.58
C ARG A 225 14.75 -18.04 -37.76
N ALA A 226 14.54 -18.93 -36.79
CA ALA A 226 13.38 -18.87 -35.92
C ALA A 226 13.39 -17.54 -35.15
N ARG A 227 12.21 -16.94 -34.98
CA ARG A 227 12.01 -15.77 -34.11
C ARG A 227 11.53 -16.27 -32.76
N PRO A 228 12.42 -16.59 -31.79
CA PRO A 228 12.01 -17.33 -30.60
C PRO A 228 11.01 -16.57 -29.72
N SER A 229 11.06 -15.24 -29.65
CA SER A 229 10.02 -14.44 -28.97
C SER A 229 8.66 -14.56 -29.66
N GLU A 230 8.64 -14.66 -30.99
CA GLU A 230 7.41 -14.88 -31.76
C GLU A 230 6.87 -16.30 -31.53
N ALA A 231 7.74 -17.31 -31.46
CA ALA A 231 7.36 -18.68 -31.12
C ALA A 231 6.69 -18.79 -29.74
N VAL A 232 7.25 -18.11 -28.72
CA VAL A 232 6.66 -18.04 -27.37
C VAL A 232 5.26 -17.39 -27.42
N ARG A 233 5.12 -16.26 -28.13
CA ARG A 233 3.83 -15.58 -28.31
C ARG A 233 2.80 -16.47 -29.02
N GLN A 234 3.19 -17.08 -30.15
CA GLN A 234 2.32 -17.95 -30.93
C GLN A 234 1.86 -19.18 -30.14
N LEU A 235 2.76 -19.80 -29.37
CA LEU A 235 2.45 -20.92 -28.49
C LEU A 235 1.49 -20.50 -27.37
N GLY A 236 1.76 -19.37 -26.71
CA GLY A 236 0.88 -18.81 -25.70
C GLY A 236 -0.52 -18.48 -26.22
N ASP A 237 -0.62 -17.87 -27.40
CA ASP A 237 -1.91 -17.63 -28.06
C ASP A 237 -2.62 -18.94 -28.43
N GLN A 238 -1.89 -19.98 -28.83
CA GLN A 238 -2.45 -21.30 -29.10
C GLN A 238 -3.00 -21.95 -27.82
N ILE A 239 -2.26 -21.86 -26.71
CA ILE A 239 -2.71 -22.32 -25.40
C ILE A 239 -4.02 -21.62 -25.03
N LEU A 240 -4.05 -20.29 -25.07
CA LEU A 240 -5.25 -19.51 -24.71
C LEU A 240 -6.46 -19.84 -25.60
N ARG A 241 -6.26 -20.05 -26.91
CA ARG A 241 -7.34 -20.48 -27.81
C ARG A 241 -7.88 -21.86 -27.46
N THR A 242 -7.00 -22.83 -27.20
CA THR A 242 -7.40 -24.20 -26.81
C THR A 242 -8.12 -24.18 -25.46
N THR A 243 -7.57 -23.48 -24.48
CA THR A 243 -8.18 -23.30 -23.15
C THR A 243 -9.55 -22.61 -23.24
N ALA A 244 -9.70 -21.57 -24.07
CA ALA A 244 -11.00 -20.92 -24.26
C ALA A 244 -12.04 -21.86 -24.88
N HIS A 245 -11.63 -22.78 -25.76
CA HIS A 245 -12.51 -23.82 -26.31
C HIS A 245 -12.96 -24.82 -25.24
N LEU A 246 -12.05 -25.22 -24.36
CA LEU A 246 -12.30 -26.10 -23.22
C LEU A 246 -13.25 -25.43 -22.20
N HIS A 247 -12.95 -24.19 -21.80
CA HIS A 247 -13.70 -23.45 -20.77
C HIS A 247 -15.16 -23.15 -21.17
N ARG A 248 -15.47 -23.02 -22.46
CA ARG A 248 -16.87 -22.85 -22.91
C ARG A 248 -17.77 -24.03 -22.56
N ARG A 249 -17.18 -25.22 -22.37
CA ARG A 249 -17.90 -26.47 -22.08
C ARG A 249 -17.55 -27.06 -20.72
N LEU A 250 -16.63 -26.42 -19.99
CA LEU A 250 -16.26 -26.77 -18.62
C LEU A 250 -16.68 -25.61 -17.69
N PRO A 251 -17.92 -25.63 -17.17
CA PRO A 251 -18.40 -24.60 -16.24
C PRO A 251 -17.57 -24.61 -14.94
N ARG A 252 -17.49 -23.45 -14.27
CA ARG A 252 -16.82 -23.40 -12.95
C ARG A 252 -17.60 -24.24 -11.93
N PRO A 253 -16.95 -24.72 -10.85
CA PRO A 253 -17.66 -25.25 -9.70
C PRO A 253 -18.73 -24.24 -9.23
N GLY A 254 -19.98 -24.69 -9.09
CA GLY A 254 -21.13 -23.83 -8.74
C GLY A 254 -21.91 -23.22 -9.92
N GLU A 255 -21.39 -23.25 -11.15
CA GLU A 255 -22.13 -22.84 -12.35
C GLU A 255 -22.89 -24.05 -12.95
N SER A 256 -24.20 -23.92 -13.18
CA SER A 256 -24.99 -24.96 -13.86
C SER A 256 -24.70 -24.98 -15.37
N SER A 257 -24.53 -26.18 -15.95
CA SER A 257 -24.41 -26.35 -17.41
C SER A 257 -25.69 -25.87 -18.10
N PRO A 258 -25.60 -25.06 -19.18
CA PRO A 258 -26.77 -24.73 -19.96
C PRO A 258 -27.16 -25.96 -20.80
N GLY A 259 -28.15 -26.71 -20.32
CA GLY A 259 -28.89 -27.71 -21.10
C GLY A 259 -28.63 -29.17 -20.72
N ALA A 260 -29.33 -29.66 -19.71
CA ALA A 260 -29.66 -31.08 -19.56
C ALA A 260 -31.01 -31.22 -18.82
N GLY A 261 -32.08 -30.75 -19.46
CA GLY A 261 -33.43 -31.18 -19.11
C GLY A 261 -33.66 -32.58 -19.66
N VAL A 262 -33.34 -33.61 -18.87
CA VAL A 262 -33.85 -34.97 -19.09
C VAL A 262 -34.39 -35.44 -17.74
N GLY A 263 -35.71 -35.52 -17.65
CA GLY A 263 -36.41 -36.07 -16.48
C GLY A 263 -36.11 -37.56 -16.29
N PRO A 264 -36.35 -38.10 -15.08
CA PRO A 264 -36.05 -39.49 -14.78
C PRO A 264 -37.06 -40.40 -15.51
N LEU A 265 -36.58 -41.21 -16.45
CA LEU A 265 -37.37 -42.33 -16.98
C LEU A 265 -37.06 -43.59 -16.18
N GLY A 266 -38.11 -44.08 -15.52
CA GLY A 266 -38.11 -45.33 -14.77
C GLY A 266 -37.97 -46.56 -15.65
N HIS A 267 -37.63 -47.66 -14.98
CA HIS A 267 -37.65 -49.03 -15.48
C HIS A 267 -38.93 -49.35 -16.26
N GLU A 268 -38.80 -49.90 -17.48
CA GLU A 268 -39.54 -51.11 -17.89
C GLU A 268 -39.06 -51.73 -19.24
N ARG A 269 -38.79 -53.04 -19.14
CA ARG A 269 -38.94 -54.18 -20.08
C ARG A 269 -38.72 -54.03 -21.60
N LEU A 270 -37.78 -54.87 -22.07
CA LEU A 270 -37.78 -55.76 -23.26
C LEU A 270 -38.87 -55.55 -24.34
N GLY A 271 -38.45 -55.35 -25.59
CA GLY A 271 -39.28 -55.57 -26.77
C GLY A 271 -38.62 -55.10 -28.07
N GLY A 272 -38.35 -56.02 -29.00
CA GLY A 272 -37.59 -55.78 -30.21
C GLY A 272 -38.29 -54.94 -31.29
N GLY A 273 -37.51 -54.54 -32.29
CA GLY A 273 -38.01 -53.95 -33.53
C GLY A 273 -37.00 -53.03 -34.21
N VAL A 274 -36.23 -53.57 -35.16
CA VAL A 274 -35.53 -52.79 -36.19
C VAL A 274 -36.56 -52.46 -37.28
N PRO A 275 -36.69 -51.20 -37.75
CA PRO A 275 -36.17 -50.91 -39.09
C PRO A 275 -35.69 -49.45 -39.34
N ARG A 276 -34.50 -49.40 -39.94
CA ARG A 276 -34.04 -48.68 -41.15
C ARG A 276 -34.38 -47.19 -41.44
N PRO A 277 -33.49 -46.50 -42.21
CA PRO A 277 -33.38 -45.04 -42.28
C PRO A 277 -33.90 -44.45 -43.59
N VAL A 278 -34.43 -43.22 -43.60
CA VAL A 278 -34.63 -42.47 -44.87
C VAL A 278 -34.39 -40.95 -44.71
N ARG A 279 -33.30 -40.53 -45.36
CA ARG A 279 -33.05 -39.35 -46.21
C ARG A 279 -33.40 -37.92 -45.76
N ARG A 280 -32.32 -37.13 -45.82
CA ARG A 280 -32.28 -35.71 -46.21
C ARG A 280 -33.02 -35.40 -47.52
N SER A 281 -33.75 -34.30 -47.52
CA SER A 281 -33.91 -33.34 -48.63
C SER A 281 -34.13 -31.97 -47.96
N GLY A 282 -33.55 -30.84 -48.33
CA GLY A 282 -32.92 -30.43 -49.57
C GLY A 282 -33.68 -29.23 -50.13
N LYS A 283 -32.98 -28.08 -50.29
CA LYS A 283 -33.36 -26.89 -51.11
C LYS A 283 -34.50 -26.02 -50.56
N ARG A 284 -34.62 -24.73 -50.85
CA ARG A 284 -33.79 -23.59 -51.32
C ARG A 284 -34.79 -22.41 -51.38
N SER A 285 -34.26 -21.18 -51.50
CA SER A 285 -34.87 -19.97 -52.12
C SER A 285 -36.07 -19.27 -51.48
N GLY A 286 -35.97 -17.93 -51.42
CA GLY A 286 -37.13 -17.03 -51.40
C GLY A 286 -36.88 -15.68 -50.72
N ARG A 287 -36.42 -14.67 -51.47
CA ARG A 287 -36.89 -13.27 -51.34
C ARG A 287 -38.14 -13.15 -52.23
N PRO A 288 -39.13 -12.23 -52.03
CA PRO A 288 -38.91 -10.77 -52.05
C PRO A 288 -39.94 -9.87 -51.28
N THR A 289 -39.73 -8.54 -51.36
CA THR A 289 -40.69 -7.39 -51.43
C THR A 289 -41.72 -7.16 -50.30
N GLU A 290 -41.81 -6.03 -49.59
CA GLU A 290 -42.16 -4.62 -49.96
C GLU A 290 -43.56 -4.27 -49.41
N ASN A 291 -43.65 -3.17 -48.64
CA ASN A 291 -44.79 -2.24 -48.44
C ASN A 291 -44.97 -1.76 -46.99
N ARG A 292 -44.80 -0.45 -46.77
CA ARG A 292 -45.64 0.37 -45.88
C ARG A 292 -45.58 1.85 -46.31
N PRO A 293 -46.72 2.57 -46.36
CA PRO A 293 -46.81 3.93 -46.89
C PRO A 293 -46.71 5.03 -45.82
N ASP A 294 -46.60 6.26 -46.34
CA ASP A 294 -46.56 7.59 -45.74
C ASP A 294 -47.59 7.90 -44.65
N THR A 295 -47.23 8.80 -43.71
CA THR A 295 -48.01 10.03 -43.42
C THR A 295 -47.11 11.09 -42.75
N THR A 296 -47.13 12.30 -43.30
CA THR A 296 -46.42 13.55 -42.94
C THR A 296 -47.43 14.50 -42.23
N VAL A 297 -47.11 15.33 -41.22
CA VAL A 297 -46.84 16.81 -41.26
C VAL A 297 -47.22 17.42 -39.88
N GLN A 298 -46.28 18.06 -39.14
CA GLN A 298 -46.13 19.50 -38.69
C GLN A 298 -47.24 20.14 -37.81
N LEU A 299 -46.95 20.70 -36.61
CA LEU A 299 -46.41 22.03 -36.15
C LEU A 299 -47.48 23.10 -35.78
N ALA A 300 -47.03 24.03 -34.90
CA ALA A 300 -47.56 25.35 -34.48
C ALA A 300 -48.46 25.37 -33.20
N GLU A 301 -48.48 26.35 -32.28
CA GLU A 301 -47.77 27.62 -31.99
C GLU A 301 -48.22 28.15 -30.57
N THR A 302 -47.49 29.13 -30.02
CA THR A 302 -47.51 29.92 -28.73
C THR A 302 -48.71 30.92 -28.49
N PRO A 303 -48.77 31.95 -27.55
CA PRO A 303 -47.96 32.45 -26.38
C PRO A 303 -48.72 33.12 -25.13
N VAL A 304 -47.93 33.80 -24.23
CA VAL A 304 -48.19 34.98 -23.30
C VAL A 304 -48.84 34.71 -21.91
N GLY A 305 -48.48 35.27 -20.73
CA GLY A 305 -47.50 36.24 -20.19
C GLY A 305 -47.91 36.70 -18.76
N GLY A 306 -47.03 37.31 -17.96
CA GLY A 306 -47.40 38.05 -16.71
C GLY A 306 -46.37 38.07 -15.57
N GLU A 307 -45.81 39.25 -15.27
CA GLU A 307 -44.92 39.57 -14.14
C GLU A 307 -45.69 40.00 -12.87
N ASN A 308 -45.14 39.80 -11.65
CA ASN A 308 -45.17 40.83 -10.60
C ASN A 308 -44.27 40.53 -9.37
N SER A 309 -43.94 41.62 -8.67
CA SER A 309 -42.80 41.89 -7.78
C SER A 309 -43.03 41.77 -6.25
N ALA A 310 -41.92 41.57 -5.52
CA ALA A 310 -41.46 42.21 -4.25
C ALA A 310 -42.30 42.26 -2.92
N ARG A 311 -41.72 41.63 -1.85
CA ARG A 311 -41.56 42.01 -0.40
C ARG A 311 -42.82 42.32 0.49
N PRO A 312 -42.73 42.45 1.86
CA PRO A 312 -42.20 41.58 2.95
C PRO A 312 -43.13 41.47 4.23
N ARG A 313 -42.67 40.77 5.30
CA ARG A 313 -43.05 40.77 6.78
C ARG A 313 -44.07 39.70 7.28
N PRO A 314 -44.22 39.40 8.60
CA PRO A 314 -43.42 39.67 9.83
C PRO A 314 -43.19 38.45 10.78
N ASP A 315 -42.53 38.72 11.91
CA ASP A 315 -42.23 37.87 13.08
C ASP A 315 -43.39 37.08 13.72
N GLY A 316 -43.07 36.01 14.45
CA GLY A 316 -43.88 35.58 15.61
C GLY A 316 -43.91 34.09 15.99
N GLN A 317 -43.02 33.70 16.93
CA GLN A 317 -43.24 32.78 18.07
C GLN A 317 -43.83 31.36 17.90
N GLY A 318 -43.09 30.35 18.43
CA GLY A 318 -43.67 29.45 19.47
C GLY A 318 -43.61 27.91 19.32
N ARG A 319 -42.57 27.29 19.91
CA ARG A 319 -42.52 25.97 20.65
C ARG A 319 -42.79 24.62 19.91
N PRO A 320 -42.38 23.44 20.46
CA PRO A 320 -41.20 23.09 21.28
C PRO A 320 -40.42 21.86 20.74
N ALA A 321 -39.12 21.76 21.06
CA ALA A 321 -38.26 20.63 20.69
C ALA A 321 -38.31 19.48 21.72
N LYS A 322 -38.27 18.25 21.19
CA LYS A 322 -38.31 16.96 21.90
C LYS A 322 -37.07 16.72 22.77
N ARG A 323 -37.34 16.14 23.95
CA ARG A 323 -36.40 15.63 24.97
C ARG A 323 -35.33 14.70 24.38
N ARG A 324 -34.07 14.91 24.80
CA ARG A 324 -32.97 13.92 24.75
C ARG A 324 -32.70 13.39 26.18
N PRO A 325 -32.27 12.12 26.32
CA PRO A 325 -32.11 11.50 27.63
C PRO A 325 -30.83 11.99 28.34
N SER A 326 -31.00 12.30 29.62
CA SER A 326 -29.98 12.73 30.58
C SER A 326 -29.21 11.54 31.15
N GLY A 327 -27.88 11.62 31.10
CA GLY A 327 -26.97 10.64 31.71
C GLY A 327 -25.51 11.06 31.57
N GLY A 328 -25.16 12.25 32.05
CA GLY A 328 -23.79 12.74 32.12
C GLY A 328 -23.61 13.55 33.39
N GLN A 329 -22.78 13.06 34.32
CA GLN A 329 -22.45 13.75 35.56
C GLN A 329 -21.85 15.11 35.25
N SER A 330 -22.44 16.16 35.80
CA SER A 330 -21.97 17.54 35.67
C SER A 330 -20.61 17.70 36.37
N PHE A 331 -19.55 17.90 35.60
CA PHE A 331 -18.27 18.37 36.13
C PHE A 331 -18.45 19.82 36.62
N SER A 332 -18.26 20.05 37.91
CA SER A 332 -18.19 21.41 38.48
C SER A 332 -16.90 22.12 38.00
N PRO A 333 -16.99 23.27 37.33
CA PRO A 333 -15.83 23.96 36.72
C PRO A 333 -14.79 24.47 37.74
N ALA A 334 -15.17 24.68 39.01
CA ALA A 334 -14.28 25.16 40.06
C ALA A 334 -13.24 24.13 40.54
N ARG A 335 -13.50 22.81 40.42
CA ARG A 335 -12.54 21.76 40.82
C ARG A 335 -11.46 21.52 39.76
N GLY A 336 -11.76 21.76 38.48
CA GLY A 336 -10.81 21.60 37.38
C GLY A 336 -9.68 22.63 37.42
N THR A 337 -9.99 23.88 37.78
CA THR A 337 -9.01 24.97 37.87
C THR A 337 -8.09 24.82 39.09
N ALA A 338 -8.63 24.49 40.26
CA ALA A 338 -7.83 24.28 41.47
C ALA A 338 -6.86 23.08 41.35
N HIS A 339 -7.31 21.99 40.72
CA HIS A 339 -6.45 20.83 40.47
C HIS A 339 -5.32 21.16 39.47
N ALA A 340 -5.64 21.86 38.38
CA ALA A 340 -4.64 22.31 37.41
C ALA A 340 -3.61 23.27 38.04
N GLN A 341 -4.05 24.19 38.90
CA GLN A 341 -3.17 25.09 39.63
C GLN A 341 -2.23 24.33 40.58
N ALA A 342 -2.72 23.31 41.28
CA ALA A 342 -1.89 22.47 42.14
C ALA A 342 -0.83 21.70 41.32
N LEU A 343 -1.20 21.18 40.15
CA LEU A 343 -0.27 20.52 39.23
C LEU A 343 0.79 21.48 38.67
N LEU A 344 0.41 22.72 38.34
CA LEU A 344 1.35 23.75 37.89
C LEU A 344 2.32 24.15 39.01
N ALA A 345 1.81 24.28 40.24
CA ALA A 345 2.63 24.60 41.40
C ALA A 345 3.69 23.51 41.69
N VAL A 346 3.31 22.23 41.62
CA VAL A 346 4.27 21.13 41.83
C VAL A 346 5.31 21.04 40.71
N HIS A 347 4.94 21.29 39.45
CA HIS A 347 5.90 21.35 38.34
C HIS A 347 6.89 22.51 38.51
N ARG A 348 6.41 23.70 38.92
CA ARG A 348 7.28 24.84 39.21
C ARG A 348 8.26 24.56 40.35
N ALA A 349 7.79 23.89 41.40
CA ALA A 349 8.65 23.49 42.52
C ALA A 349 9.69 22.44 42.09
N ALA A 350 9.28 21.43 41.33
CA ALA A 350 10.19 20.41 40.81
C ALA A 350 11.23 21.00 39.85
N HIS A 351 10.83 21.95 39.00
CA HIS A 351 11.74 22.62 38.08
C HIS A 351 12.84 23.39 38.82
N ARG A 352 12.47 24.21 39.82
CA ARG A 352 13.46 24.88 40.69
C ARG A 352 14.37 23.89 41.41
N PHE A 353 13.82 22.79 41.90
CA PHE A 353 14.61 21.73 42.53
C PHE A 353 15.63 21.14 41.55
N PHE A 354 15.25 20.85 40.31
CA PHE A 354 16.19 20.35 39.31
C PHE A 354 17.28 21.37 38.96
N GLN A 355 16.92 22.65 38.81
CA GLN A 355 17.88 23.73 38.56
C GLN A 355 18.90 23.87 39.69
N SER A 356 18.46 23.82 40.96
CA SER A 356 19.37 23.93 42.11
C SER A 356 20.36 22.77 42.23
N ASN A 357 20.07 21.63 41.62
CA ASN A 357 20.94 20.45 41.61
C ASN A 357 21.89 20.39 40.40
N LEU A 358 21.80 21.34 39.46
CA LEU A 358 22.53 21.28 38.19
C LEU A 358 24.05 21.43 38.36
N ALA A 359 24.50 22.43 39.14
CA ALA A 359 25.91 22.81 39.22
C ALA A 359 26.83 21.69 39.76
N GLY A 360 26.33 20.85 40.68
CA GLY A 360 27.06 19.73 41.28
C GLY A 360 26.91 18.39 40.53
N SER A 361 26.40 18.41 39.30
CA SER A 361 26.11 17.21 38.52
C SER A 361 27.12 16.96 37.39
N TRP A 362 26.95 15.84 36.68
CA TRP A 362 27.73 15.55 35.46
C TRP A 362 27.31 16.40 34.26
N VAL A 363 26.18 17.10 34.34
CA VAL A 363 25.55 17.77 33.20
C VAL A 363 26.40 18.91 32.61
N PRO A 364 27.01 19.82 33.40
CA PRO A 364 27.83 20.89 32.82
C PRO A 364 29.02 20.37 32.01
N GLY A 365 29.73 19.36 32.52
CA GLY A 365 30.83 18.71 31.79
C GLY A 365 30.34 18.05 30.51
N TYR A 366 29.24 17.31 30.59
CA TYR A 366 28.64 16.69 29.40
C TYR A 366 28.23 17.69 28.31
N LEU A 367 27.62 18.82 28.67
CA LEU A 367 27.23 19.85 27.71
C LEU A 367 28.46 20.53 27.08
N SER A 368 29.50 20.78 27.88
CA SER A 368 30.78 21.30 27.40
C SER A 368 31.45 20.35 26.40
N ASP A 369 31.51 19.05 26.71
CA ASP A 369 32.07 18.01 25.84
C ASP A 369 31.30 17.85 24.52
N ARG A 370 30.04 18.30 24.51
CA ARG A 370 29.15 18.35 23.34
C ARG A 370 29.23 19.68 22.57
N GLY A 371 30.05 20.63 23.00
CA GLY A 371 30.25 21.91 22.31
C GLY A 371 29.16 22.96 22.60
N PHE A 372 28.32 22.76 23.62
CA PHE A 372 27.36 23.78 24.05
C PHE A 372 28.05 24.86 24.88
N SER A 373 27.65 26.13 24.68
CA SER A 373 28.19 27.26 25.43
C SER A 373 27.71 27.26 26.89
N ALA A 374 28.50 27.88 27.78
CA ALA A 374 28.25 27.87 29.22
C ALA A 374 26.94 28.56 29.65
N ASP A 375 26.35 29.41 28.80
CA ASP A 375 25.08 30.09 29.04
C ASP A 375 23.85 29.20 28.73
N VAL A 376 24.01 28.12 27.96
CA VAL A 376 22.90 27.24 27.55
C VAL A 376 22.07 26.75 28.73
N PRO A 377 22.65 26.24 29.84
CA PRO A 377 21.83 25.74 30.94
C PRO A 377 20.98 26.82 31.61
N GLN A 378 21.48 28.05 31.67
CA GLN A 378 20.72 29.19 32.20
C GLN A 378 19.62 29.62 31.23
N ARG A 379 19.96 29.79 29.95
CA ARG A 379 19.03 30.26 28.90
C ARG A 379 17.86 29.30 28.67
N TRP A 380 18.13 28.00 28.74
CA TRP A 380 17.12 26.95 28.55
C TRP A 380 16.55 26.42 29.86
N GLU A 381 16.94 27.04 30.98
CA GLU A 381 16.49 26.70 32.33
C GLU A 381 16.61 25.19 32.63
N LEU A 382 17.72 24.57 32.20
CA LEU A 382 17.99 23.15 32.37
C LEU A 382 18.20 22.80 33.85
N GLY A 383 17.96 21.53 34.20
CA GLY A 383 18.15 21.03 35.55
C GLY A 383 18.76 19.63 35.59
N TYR A 384 18.98 19.12 36.80
CA TYR A 384 19.46 17.77 37.04
C TYR A 384 18.56 17.06 38.06
N ALA A 385 18.11 15.85 37.71
CA ALA A 385 17.42 14.95 38.63
C ALA A 385 18.47 14.08 39.36
N PRO A 386 18.60 14.20 40.69
CA PRO A 386 19.57 13.41 41.45
C PRO A 386 19.36 11.90 41.31
N LYS A 387 20.44 11.14 41.53
CA LYS A 387 20.44 9.67 41.40
C LYS A 387 19.56 8.95 42.43
N ALA A 388 19.44 9.51 43.63
CA ALA A 388 18.67 8.93 44.71
C ALA A 388 17.17 8.87 44.38
N GLY A 389 16.50 7.78 44.76
CA GLY A 389 15.16 7.48 44.26
C GLY A 389 13.98 8.19 44.90
N ARG A 390 14.18 9.07 45.90
CA ARG A 390 13.09 9.78 46.60
C ARG A 390 13.39 11.25 46.88
N THR A 391 14.51 11.77 46.40
CA THR A 391 14.97 13.13 46.70
C THR A 391 13.97 14.22 46.30
N LEU A 392 13.39 14.11 45.11
CA LEU A 392 12.38 15.06 44.65
C LEU A 392 11.07 14.86 45.42
N THR A 393 10.59 13.62 45.53
CA THR A 393 9.34 13.30 46.20
C THR A 393 9.33 13.78 47.65
N ASP A 394 10.40 13.53 48.40
CA ASP A 394 10.54 13.97 49.78
C ASP A 394 10.68 15.49 49.88
N HIS A 395 11.32 16.13 48.88
CA HIS A 395 11.35 17.59 48.79
C HIS A 395 9.96 18.18 48.59
N LEU A 396 9.19 17.67 47.63
CA LEU A 396 7.85 18.15 47.30
C LEU A 396 6.87 17.95 48.48
N ARG A 397 6.97 16.83 49.19
CA ARG A 397 6.20 16.59 50.43
C ARG A 397 6.51 17.61 51.51
N ARG A 398 7.80 17.88 51.74
CA ARG A 398 8.25 18.83 52.78
C ARG A 398 7.72 20.24 52.55
N ILE A 399 7.57 20.64 51.30
CA ILE A 399 7.01 21.96 50.93
C ILE A 399 5.48 21.93 50.75
N GLY A 400 4.81 20.86 51.18
CA GLY A 400 3.35 20.80 51.32
C GLY A 400 2.57 20.21 50.15
N HIS A 401 3.22 19.62 49.14
CA HIS A 401 2.49 18.93 48.06
C HIS A 401 2.05 17.53 48.50
N SER A 402 0.78 17.19 48.24
CA SER A 402 0.23 15.87 48.56
C SER A 402 0.71 14.80 47.60
N ASP A 403 0.81 13.56 48.08
CA ASP A 403 1.18 12.39 47.28
C ASP A 403 0.28 12.20 46.05
N GLN A 404 -0.99 12.56 46.15
CA GLN A 404 -1.93 12.49 45.03
C GLN A 404 -1.56 13.47 43.91
N VAL A 405 -1.18 14.71 44.25
CA VAL A 405 -0.76 15.73 43.27
C VAL A 405 0.60 15.36 42.67
N ILE A 406 1.55 14.88 43.48
CA ILE A 406 2.86 14.44 43.00
C ILE A 406 2.71 13.26 42.02
N LEU A 407 1.88 12.27 42.34
CA LEU A 407 1.59 11.17 41.41
C LEU A 407 0.90 11.63 40.13
N ALA A 408 -0.16 12.45 40.25
CA ALA A 408 -0.93 12.94 39.11
C ALA A 408 -0.10 13.83 38.17
N SER A 409 0.96 14.46 38.69
CA SER A 409 1.92 15.23 37.90
C SER A 409 2.88 14.38 37.06
N GLY A 410 2.96 13.07 37.30
CA GLY A 410 3.92 12.18 36.63
C GLY A 410 5.36 12.30 37.14
N LEU A 411 5.62 13.13 38.16
CA LEU A 411 6.94 13.30 38.78
C LEU A 411 7.37 12.14 39.67
N ALA A 412 6.42 11.33 40.15
CA ALA A 412 6.67 10.13 40.92
C ALA A 412 5.91 8.93 40.38
N ARG A 413 6.38 7.73 40.73
CA ARG A 413 5.74 6.43 40.46
C ARG A 413 5.56 5.66 41.77
N ARG A 414 4.68 4.67 41.78
CA ARG A 414 4.49 3.76 42.92
C ARG A 414 5.35 2.51 42.77
N THR A 415 6.05 2.13 43.84
CA THR A 415 6.64 0.79 43.95
C THR A 415 5.53 -0.25 44.11
N ARG A 416 5.91 -1.54 44.02
CA ARG A 416 4.99 -2.66 44.32
C ARG A 416 4.45 -2.62 45.76
N THR A 417 5.19 -1.99 46.68
CA THR A 417 4.79 -1.79 48.08
C THR A 417 3.97 -0.52 48.31
N GLY A 418 3.65 0.23 47.25
CA GLY A 418 2.84 1.46 47.32
C GLY A 418 3.64 2.73 47.64
N ALA A 419 4.93 2.62 47.97
CA ALA A 419 5.78 3.79 48.24
C ALA A 419 6.05 4.60 46.97
N LEU A 420 6.12 5.93 47.11
CA LEU A 420 6.49 6.82 46.02
C LEU A 420 8.00 6.84 45.79
N PHE A 421 8.37 6.89 44.50
CA PHE A 421 9.75 7.09 44.07
C PHE A 421 9.79 8.01 42.84
N ASP A 422 10.90 8.74 42.70
CA ASP A 422 11.10 9.77 41.68
C ASP A 422 11.07 9.14 40.28
N ALA A 423 10.28 9.72 39.37
CA ALA A 423 10.19 9.25 37.98
C ALA A 423 11.51 9.49 37.22
N PHE A 424 12.13 10.65 37.45
CA PHE A 424 13.42 11.05 36.89
C PHE A 424 14.53 10.84 37.92
N ARG A 425 15.57 10.10 37.55
CA ARG A 425 16.72 9.79 38.41
C ARG A 425 17.99 9.75 37.59
N ASP A 426 19.03 10.43 38.07
CA ASP A 426 20.33 10.58 37.40
C ASP A 426 20.16 11.03 35.94
N ARG A 427 19.50 12.17 35.74
CA ARG A 427 19.15 12.68 34.40
C ARG A 427 19.39 14.18 34.28
N LEU A 428 19.93 14.61 33.14
CA LEU A 428 19.75 15.97 32.64
C LEU A 428 18.26 16.17 32.35
N VAL A 429 17.67 17.24 32.89
CA VAL A 429 16.25 17.54 32.80
C VAL A 429 16.01 18.77 31.94
N PHE A 430 15.19 18.62 30.91
CA PHE A 430 14.68 19.68 30.05
C PHE A 430 13.24 19.99 30.46
N PRO A 431 12.90 21.22 30.87
CA PRO A 431 11.52 21.61 31.11
C PRO A 431 10.73 21.68 29.79
N LEU A 432 9.50 21.18 29.78
CA LEU A 432 8.55 21.37 28.69
C LEU A 432 7.56 22.46 29.05
N ARG A 433 7.49 23.50 28.22
CA ARG A 433 6.67 24.69 28.46
C ARG A 433 5.54 24.83 27.45
N THR A 434 4.42 25.40 27.90
CA THR A 434 3.40 25.93 26.99
C THR A 434 3.95 27.17 26.26
N GLY A 435 3.26 27.64 25.21
CA GLY A 435 3.66 28.89 24.53
C GLY A 435 3.74 30.09 25.47
N GLU A 436 2.92 30.11 26.51
CA GLU A 436 2.86 31.13 27.56
C GLU A 436 4.00 31.00 28.58
N GLY A 437 4.69 29.85 28.64
CA GLY A 437 5.86 29.62 29.50
C GLY A 437 5.61 28.78 30.75
N ALA A 438 4.39 28.24 30.93
CA ALA A 438 4.10 27.38 32.06
C ALA A 438 4.78 26.01 31.89
N VAL A 439 5.55 25.56 32.90
CA VAL A 439 6.17 24.23 32.91
C VAL A 439 5.09 23.17 33.16
N VAL A 440 4.90 22.27 32.20
CA VAL A 440 3.82 21.26 32.21
C VAL A 440 4.32 19.82 32.20
N ALA A 441 5.59 19.61 31.87
CA ALA A 441 6.24 18.30 31.84
C ALA A 441 7.75 18.44 31.79
N PHE A 442 8.46 17.30 31.75
CA PHE A 442 9.91 17.24 31.64
C PHE A 442 10.35 16.14 30.68
N ILE A 443 11.53 16.33 30.08
CA ILE A 443 12.28 15.29 29.39
C ILE A 443 13.57 15.05 30.18
N GLY A 444 13.91 13.79 30.44
CA GLY A 444 15.10 13.41 31.18
C GLY A 444 16.07 12.59 30.33
N ARG A 445 17.27 13.11 30.07
CA ARG A 445 18.36 12.37 29.41
C ARG A 445 19.29 11.73 30.43
N ARG A 446 19.54 10.42 30.31
CA ARG A 446 20.52 9.71 31.16
C ARG A 446 21.96 9.99 30.73
N PRO A 447 22.97 9.72 31.60
CA PRO A 447 24.36 9.61 31.18
C PRO A 447 24.54 8.56 30.07
N ASP A 448 25.58 8.75 29.25
CA ASP A 448 26.01 7.72 28.30
C ASP A 448 26.41 6.45 29.06
N GLY A 449 26.11 5.27 28.49
CA GLY A 449 26.38 3.97 29.13
C GLY A 449 25.46 3.55 30.29
N ALA A 450 24.66 4.45 30.87
CA ALA A 450 23.70 4.09 31.94
C ALA A 450 22.53 3.19 31.43
N PRO A 451 21.86 2.40 32.29
CA PRO A 451 20.74 1.56 31.84
C PRO A 451 19.46 2.36 31.54
N GLY A 452 18.58 1.77 30.72
CA GLY A 452 17.26 2.32 30.38
C GLY A 452 17.27 3.27 29.17
N PRO A 453 16.15 3.96 28.91
CA PRO A 453 15.99 4.76 27.70
C PRO A 453 16.87 6.01 27.73
N LYS A 454 17.50 6.34 26.58
CA LYS A 454 18.37 7.52 26.37
C LYS A 454 17.65 8.79 26.82
N TYR A 455 16.41 8.97 26.36
CA TYR A 455 15.49 10.01 26.80
C TYR A 455 14.24 9.40 27.45
N LEU A 456 13.80 9.99 28.56
CA LEU A 456 12.57 9.63 29.25
C LEU A 456 11.65 10.85 29.26
N ASN A 457 10.47 10.73 28.64
CA ASN A 457 9.47 11.79 28.68
C ASN A 457 8.56 11.60 29.91
N SER A 458 8.03 12.69 30.45
CA SER A 458 6.87 12.62 31.35
C SER A 458 5.75 11.79 30.70
N PRO A 459 4.96 11.04 31.50
CA PRO A 459 3.73 10.42 31.01
C PRO A 459 2.70 11.49 30.64
N GLU A 460 1.65 11.10 29.92
CA GLU A 460 0.47 11.95 29.68
C GLU A 460 -0.16 12.34 31.03
N THR A 461 -0.53 13.62 31.18
CA THR A 461 -1.18 14.15 32.39
C THR A 461 -2.30 15.11 32.02
N ALA A 462 -3.01 15.63 33.03
CA ALA A 462 -3.99 16.70 32.81
C ALA A 462 -3.36 18.02 32.29
N LEU A 463 -2.04 18.21 32.45
CA LEU A 463 -1.32 19.38 31.96
C LEU A 463 -0.54 19.14 30.65
N PHE A 464 -0.23 17.88 30.33
CA PHE A 464 0.71 17.56 29.26
C PHE A 464 0.18 16.45 28.37
N ARG A 465 0.12 16.78 27.07
CA ARG A 465 -0.06 15.85 25.98
C ARG A 465 1.09 15.95 25.00
N LYS A 466 1.76 14.83 24.71
CA LYS A 466 2.94 14.80 23.83
C LYS A 466 2.64 15.39 22.45
N GLY A 467 1.45 15.11 21.93
CA GLY A 467 0.98 15.59 20.63
C GLY A 467 0.53 17.05 20.59
N GLU A 468 0.69 17.83 21.68
CA GLU A 468 0.29 19.25 21.73
C GLU A 468 1.46 20.18 22.10
N VAL A 469 2.49 19.66 22.79
CA VAL A 469 3.61 20.45 23.30
C VAL A 469 4.88 20.17 22.51
N LEU A 470 5.65 21.23 22.23
CA LEU A 470 6.93 21.19 21.56
C LEU A 470 8.01 21.78 22.49
N PHE A 471 9.12 21.06 22.64
CA PHE A 471 10.29 21.61 23.29
C PHE A 471 10.85 22.77 22.47
N GLY A 472 11.26 23.87 23.11
CA GLY A 472 11.85 25.03 22.46
C GLY A 472 10.85 26.06 21.92
N LEU A 473 9.55 25.76 21.88
CA LEU A 473 8.55 26.72 21.38
C LEU A 473 8.54 28.00 22.22
N HIS A 474 8.48 27.88 23.54
CA HIS A 474 8.47 29.05 24.42
C HIS A 474 9.76 29.87 24.27
N GLU A 475 10.89 29.19 24.27
CA GLU A 475 12.24 29.77 24.21
C GLU A 475 12.51 30.50 22.88
N THR A 476 11.78 30.15 21.82
CA THR A 476 12.00 30.68 20.47
C THR A 476 10.84 31.50 19.92
N ARG A 477 9.72 31.63 20.66
CA ARG A 477 8.49 32.29 20.18
C ARG A 477 8.71 33.71 19.66
N ASP A 478 9.58 34.49 20.31
CA ASP A 478 9.84 35.88 19.92
C ASP A 478 10.64 35.94 18.61
N ARG A 479 11.53 34.96 18.39
CA ARG A 479 12.27 34.81 17.13
C ARG A 479 11.36 34.37 16.00
N LEU A 480 10.46 33.42 16.29
CA LEU A 480 9.42 32.98 15.37
C LEU A 480 8.52 34.15 14.95
N ALA A 481 8.09 34.97 15.91
CA ALA A 481 7.29 36.17 15.65
C ALA A 481 8.06 37.23 14.85
N ALA A 482 9.38 37.31 15.03
CA ALA A 482 10.27 38.17 14.25
C ALA A 482 10.60 37.62 12.84
N GLY A 483 10.00 36.49 12.44
CA GLY A 483 10.15 35.91 11.10
C GLY A 483 11.32 34.93 10.96
N ALA A 484 11.89 34.44 12.06
CA ALA A 484 12.87 33.35 11.99
C ALA A 484 12.23 32.10 11.37
N ARG A 485 12.95 31.43 10.48
CA ARG A 485 12.47 30.22 9.84
C ARG A 485 12.35 29.09 10.86
N LEU A 486 11.18 28.47 10.93
CA LEU A 486 10.92 27.33 11.81
C LEU A 486 11.78 26.12 11.39
N VAL A 487 12.44 25.50 12.36
CA VAL A 487 13.17 24.24 12.18
C VAL A 487 12.57 23.17 13.10
N ILE A 488 12.17 22.03 12.54
CA ILE A 488 11.68 20.89 13.30
C ILE A 488 12.80 19.85 13.37
N VAL A 489 13.23 19.54 14.59
CA VAL A 489 14.28 18.57 14.90
C VAL A 489 13.72 17.36 15.65
N GLU A 490 14.54 16.33 15.87
CA GLU A 490 14.12 15.13 16.60
C GLU A 490 14.15 15.30 18.13
N GLY A 491 15.23 15.87 18.67
CA GLY A 491 15.47 15.91 20.11
C GLY A 491 15.70 17.30 20.71
N PRO A 492 15.72 17.40 22.06
CA PRO A 492 15.98 18.65 22.76
C PRO A 492 17.38 19.22 22.50
N LEU A 493 18.42 18.38 22.44
CA LEU A 493 19.78 18.85 22.19
C LEU A 493 19.93 19.41 20.78
N ASP A 494 19.26 18.81 19.79
CA ASP A 494 19.25 19.30 18.41
C ASP A 494 18.57 20.66 18.31
N ALA A 495 17.49 20.85 19.07
CA ALA A 495 16.77 22.13 19.11
C ALA A 495 17.68 23.21 19.71
N ILE A 496 18.37 22.90 20.80
CA ILE A 496 19.36 23.81 21.40
C ILE A 496 20.48 24.12 20.40
N ALA A 497 21.00 23.11 19.71
CA ALA A 497 22.09 23.24 18.76
C ALA A 497 21.73 24.16 17.59
N VAL A 498 20.58 23.95 16.94
CA VAL A 498 20.11 24.83 15.85
C VAL A 498 19.87 26.26 16.34
N ASN A 499 19.36 26.43 17.56
CA ASN A 499 19.11 27.75 18.13
C ASN A 499 20.37 28.56 18.49
N THR A 500 21.57 27.99 18.35
CA THR A 500 22.85 28.73 18.37
C THR A 500 23.04 29.64 17.14
N THR A 501 22.20 29.48 16.11
CA THR A 501 22.29 30.23 14.85
C THR A 501 21.11 31.18 14.69
N ASP A 502 21.36 32.44 14.34
CA ASP A 502 20.35 33.46 14.07
C ASP A 502 19.55 33.19 12.77
N GLY A 503 18.34 33.73 12.67
CA GLY A 503 17.45 33.57 11.51
C GLY A 503 16.68 32.25 11.45
N TYR A 504 16.99 31.30 12.33
CA TYR A 504 16.26 30.04 12.51
C TYR A 504 15.68 29.92 13.91
N ALA A 505 14.63 29.15 14.09
CA ALA A 505 14.06 28.87 15.42
C ALA A 505 13.66 27.40 15.48
N ALA A 506 14.37 26.62 16.29
CA ALA A 506 14.17 25.18 16.34
C ALA A 506 13.29 24.72 17.49
N VAL A 507 12.45 23.72 17.18
CA VAL A 507 11.56 23.04 18.12
C VAL A 507 11.61 21.53 17.92
N GLY A 508 11.37 20.77 18.99
CA GLY A 508 11.40 19.30 18.97
C GLY A 508 10.12 18.66 19.50
N PRO A 509 9.49 17.72 18.78
CA PRO A 509 8.41 16.87 19.30
C PRO A 509 8.88 15.98 20.46
N CYS A 510 7.96 15.61 21.34
CA CYS A 510 8.26 14.79 22.52
C CYS A 510 8.26 13.27 22.22
N GLY A 511 9.06 12.84 21.24
CA GLY A 511 9.15 11.42 20.84
C GLY A 511 7.91 10.92 20.09
N THR A 512 7.31 11.78 19.27
CA THR A 512 6.11 11.52 18.46
C THR A 512 6.27 12.13 17.08
N ALA A 513 5.63 11.56 16.06
CA ALA A 513 5.51 12.23 14.76
C ALA A 513 4.82 13.60 14.92
N LEU A 514 5.18 14.56 14.05
CA LEU A 514 4.62 15.90 14.05
C LEU A 514 3.08 15.86 13.88
N THR A 515 2.36 16.47 14.81
CA THR A 515 0.90 16.48 14.82
C THR A 515 0.32 17.79 14.29
N ALA A 516 -0.95 17.75 13.87
CA ALA A 516 -1.70 18.95 13.49
C ALA A 516 -1.87 19.93 14.68
N ALA A 517 -2.01 19.43 15.91
CA ALA A 517 -2.14 20.28 17.10
C ALA A 517 -0.83 21.02 17.43
N GLN A 518 0.31 20.36 17.27
CA GLN A 518 1.63 20.99 17.36
C GLN A 518 1.83 22.05 16.28
N LEU A 519 1.45 21.75 15.04
CA LEU A 519 1.53 22.73 13.95
C LEU A 519 0.64 23.95 14.19
N ALA A 520 -0.59 23.74 14.68
CA ALA A 520 -1.49 24.82 15.08
C ALA A 520 -0.94 25.65 16.25
N ALA A 521 -0.15 25.04 17.15
CA ALA A 521 0.56 25.77 18.20
C ALA A 521 1.66 26.66 17.63
N LEU A 522 2.41 26.18 16.65
CA LEU A 522 3.45 26.96 15.96
C LEU A 522 2.85 28.13 15.16
N GLY A 523 1.73 27.91 14.46
CA GLY A 523 1.05 28.94 13.68
C GLY A 523 0.51 30.12 14.49
N ARG A 524 0.42 30.01 15.83
CA ARG A 524 0.09 31.16 16.70
C ARG A 524 1.25 32.12 16.91
N HIS A 525 2.47 31.69 16.61
CA HIS A 525 3.71 32.44 16.87
C HIS A 525 4.54 32.70 15.61
N ALA A 526 4.20 32.08 14.48
CA ALA A 526 4.87 32.26 13.20
C ALA A 526 3.88 32.24 12.05
N ASP A 527 4.11 33.08 11.04
CA ASP A 527 3.49 32.93 9.73
C ASP A 527 4.26 31.87 8.94
N LEU A 528 3.79 30.61 9.05
CA LEU A 528 4.41 29.46 8.39
C LEU A 528 4.23 29.46 6.87
N ASP A 529 3.22 30.18 6.36
CA ASP A 529 2.96 30.32 4.92
C ASP A 529 3.97 31.26 4.25
N THR A 530 4.52 32.22 5.00
CA THR A 530 5.61 33.10 4.52
C THR A 530 7.00 32.56 4.86
N ALA A 531 7.25 32.23 6.14
CA ALA A 531 8.59 31.84 6.60
C ALA A 531 8.98 30.41 6.22
N GLY A 532 7.99 29.54 5.99
CA GLY A 532 8.17 28.13 5.70
C GLY A 532 8.70 27.31 6.87
N VAL A 533 8.97 26.03 6.57
CA VAL A 533 9.40 25.03 7.55
C VAL A 533 10.64 24.31 7.02
N LEU A 534 11.61 24.08 7.89
CA LEU A 534 12.78 23.25 7.64
C LEU A 534 12.75 22.02 8.55
N LEU A 535 12.88 20.83 7.98
CA LEU A 535 13.08 19.60 8.75
C LEU A 535 14.58 19.32 8.90
N ALA A 536 15.04 19.09 10.13
CA ALA A 536 16.41 18.77 10.47
C ALA A 536 16.42 17.56 11.42
N LEU A 537 15.92 16.44 10.91
CA LEU A 537 15.84 15.16 11.63
C LEU A 537 17.14 14.36 11.42
N ASP A 538 17.30 13.31 12.21
CA ASP A 538 18.49 12.46 12.19
C ASP A 538 18.72 11.84 10.80
N GLY A 539 19.98 11.70 10.40
CA GLY A 539 20.36 11.15 9.09
C GLY A 539 20.11 9.65 8.91
N ASP A 540 19.58 8.98 9.93
CA ASP A 540 19.33 7.54 9.95
C ASP A 540 18.03 7.15 9.18
N PRO A 541 17.79 5.85 8.92
CA PRO A 541 16.58 5.41 8.22
C PRO A 541 15.26 5.82 8.91
N ALA A 542 15.24 5.94 10.24
CA ALA A 542 14.04 6.33 10.99
C ALA A 542 13.75 7.83 10.87
N GLY A 543 14.78 8.68 10.90
CA GLY A 543 14.72 10.12 10.66
C GLY A 543 14.32 10.45 9.22
N GLN A 544 14.86 9.72 8.24
CA GLN A 544 14.43 9.82 6.84
C GLN A 544 12.95 9.46 6.67
N ALA A 545 12.50 8.36 7.27
CA ALA A 545 11.10 7.95 7.23
C ALA A 545 10.19 9.00 7.92
N SER A 546 10.65 9.61 9.01
CA SER A 546 9.92 10.67 9.71
C SER A 546 9.85 11.97 8.90
N THR A 547 10.91 12.31 8.16
CA THR A 547 10.95 13.43 7.23
C THR A 547 9.88 13.28 6.15
N ILE A 548 9.81 12.10 5.53
CA ILE A 548 8.80 11.81 4.50
C ILE A 548 7.38 11.85 5.09
N ARG A 549 7.18 11.29 6.29
CA ARG A 549 5.87 11.33 6.98
C ARG A 549 5.41 12.75 7.31
N ALA A 550 6.32 13.65 7.65
CA ALA A 550 5.99 15.03 7.99
C ALA A 550 5.29 15.76 6.84
N TRP A 551 5.51 15.36 5.58
CA TRP A 551 4.77 15.87 4.42
C TRP A 551 3.25 15.76 4.58
N LEU A 552 2.74 14.69 5.19
CA LEU A 552 1.31 14.50 5.42
C LEU A 552 0.71 15.61 6.29
N THR A 553 1.47 16.07 7.28
CA THR A 553 1.06 17.14 8.18
C THR A 553 1.33 18.50 7.55
N LEU A 554 2.42 18.68 6.80
CA LEU A 554 2.87 19.99 6.30
C LEU A 554 2.33 20.39 4.92
N SER A 555 1.87 19.45 4.11
CA SER A 555 1.53 19.69 2.68
C SER A 555 0.43 20.72 2.39
N HIS A 556 -0.31 21.17 3.40
CA HIS A 556 -1.30 22.23 3.26
C HIS A 556 -0.71 23.63 3.40
N LEU A 557 0.52 23.76 3.90
CA LEU A 557 1.22 25.04 3.97
C LEU A 557 1.66 25.47 2.57
N THR A 558 1.60 26.77 2.33
CA THR A 558 1.95 27.40 1.06
C THR A 558 3.41 27.88 1.01
N GLY A 559 4.03 28.06 2.19
CA GLY A 559 5.42 28.45 2.34
C GLY A 559 6.44 27.36 1.95
N PRO A 560 7.73 27.69 1.91
CA PRO A 560 8.77 26.74 1.53
C PRO A 560 8.88 25.60 2.56
N LEU A 561 8.73 24.36 2.09
CA LEU A 561 8.92 23.14 2.87
C LEU A 561 10.19 22.46 2.41
N ASP A 562 11.23 22.51 3.24
CA ASP A 562 12.51 21.89 2.95
C ASP A 562 12.93 20.93 4.06
N ALA A 563 13.92 20.10 3.78
CA ALA A 563 14.56 19.21 4.73
C ALA A 563 16.08 19.21 4.54
N LEU A 564 16.80 18.87 5.61
CA LEU A 564 18.22 18.57 5.55
C LEU A 564 18.42 17.08 5.30
N VAL A 565 19.37 16.74 4.44
CA VAL A 565 19.88 15.37 4.27
C VAL A 565 21.25 15.33 4.94
N LEU A 566 21.30 14.83 6.17
CA LEU A 566 22.53 14.76 6.95
C LEU A 566 23.31 13.47 6.62
N PRO A 567 24.63 13.55 6.33
CA PRO A 567 25.45 12.37 6.08
C PRO A 567 25.80 11.64 7.38
N ASP A 568 26.21 10.37 7.25
CA ASP A 568 26.81 9.56 8.32
C ASP A 568 25.96 9.42 9.60
N GLU A 569 24.63 9.35 9.47
CA GLU A 569 23.70 9.20 10.60
C GLU A 569 23.82 10.33 11.65
N ARG A 570 24.35 11.50 11.26
CA ARG A 570 24.52 12.64 12.17
C ARG A 570 23.21 13.34 12.48
N ASP A 571 23.16 13.96 13.66
CA ASP A 571 22.12 14.89 14.10
C ASP A 571 22.69 16.34 14.23
N PRO A 572 21.84 17.38 14.38
CA PRO A 572 22.32 18.75 14.56
C PRO A 572 23.22 18.95 15.79
N ALA A 573 23.03 18.20 16.88
CA ALA A 573 23.88 18.28 18.06
C ALA A 573 25.30 17.72 17.80
N ASP A 574 25.44 16.69 16.99
CA ASP A 574 26.71 16.12 16.56
C ASP A 574 27.44 17.06 15.59
N VAL A 575 26.71 17.76 14.71
CA VAL A 575 27.27 18.83 13.87
C VAL A 575 27.83 19.98 14.73
N LEU A 576 27.09 20.38 15.77
CA LEU A 576 27.56 21.38 16.74
C LEU A 576 28.83 20.90 17.44
N ARG A 577 28.85 19.65 17.91
CA ARG A 577 30.02 19.08 18.59
C ARG A 577 31.26 19.07 17.71
N ALA A 578 31.11 18.73 16.43
CA ALA A 578 32.23 18.58 15.51
C ALA A 578 32.79 19.92 15.01
N GLY A 579 31.94 20.92 14.77
CA GLY A 579 32.35 22.16 14.09
C GLY A 579 31.77 23.46 14.66
N GLY A 580 31.11 23.40 15.80
CA GLY A 580 30.53 24.55 16.50
C GLY A 580 29.37 25.22 15.76
N PRO A 581 28.90 26.39 16.26
CA PRO A 581 27.81 27.14 15.63
C PRO A 581 28.02 27.49 14.15
N PRO A 582 29.25 27.79 13.65
CA PRO A 582 29.47 27.99 12.22
C PRO A 582 29.12 26.77 11.35
N ALA A 583 29.40 25.55 11.82
CA ALA A 583 29.04 24.33 11.10
C ALA A 583 27.53 24.13 11.04
N VAL A 584 26.83 24.34 12.15
CA VAL A 584 25.36 24.29 12.22
C VAL A 584 24.74 25.33 11.27
N ARG A 585 25.25 26.56 11.26
CA ARG A 585 24.80 27.61 10.33
C ARG A 585 25.01 27.23 8.87
N THR A 586 26.11 26.57 8.55
CA THR A 586 26.41 26.11 7.19
C THR A 586 25.43 25.02 6.77
N MET A 587 25.21 24.03 7.64
CA MET A 587 24.25 22.95 7.45
C MET A 587 22.84 23.48 7.11
N LEU A 588 22.35 24.48 7.85
CA LEU A 588 21.00 25.05 7.66
C LEU A 588 20.80 25.83 6.35
N ARG A 589 21.87 26.19 5.62
CA ARG A 589 21.82 27.00 4.39
C ARG A 589 21.61 26.20 3.11
N PHE A 590 21.79 24.88 3.15
CA PHE A 590 21.71 24.02 1.98
C PHE A 590 20.63 22.94 2.12
N PRO A 591 19.37 23.31 2.38
CA PRO A 591 18.31 22.32 2.46
C PRO A 591 17.87 21.88 1.06
N VAL A 592 17.22 20.73 0.99
CA VAL A 592 16.58 20.22 -0.22
C VAL A 592 15.05 20.34 -0.10
N PRO A 593 14.32 20.60 -1.19
CA PRO A 593 12.87 20.66 -1.14
C PRO A 593 12.27 19.36 -0.61
N LEU A 594 11.36 19.45 0.36
CA LEU A 594 10.73 18.26 0.95
C LEU A 594 9.94 17.48 -0.10
N ALA A 595 9.29 18.18 -1.04
CA ALA A 595 8.58 17.55 -2.16
C ALA A 595 9.49 16.62 -2.98
N ASP A 596 10.75 17.01 -3.21
CA ASP A 596 11.72 16.20 -3.94
C ASP A 596 12.00 14.88 -3.20
N LEU A 597 12.21 14.93 -1.89
CA LEU A 597 12.46 13.74 -1.06
C LEU A 597 11.26 12.79 -1.03
N VAL A 598 10.05 13.33 -0.91
CA VAL A 598 8.82 12.51 -0.84
C VAL A 598 8.55 11.83 -2.19
N VAL A 599 8.76 12.54 -3.31
CA VAL A 599 8.63 11.96 -4.65
C VAL A 599 9.70 10.91 -4.90
N ASP A 600 10.95 11.18 -4.57
CA ASP A 600 12.04 10.22 -4.74
C ASP A 600 11.80 8.94 -3.91
N ALA A 601 11.42 9.07 -2.64
CA ALA A 601 11.07 7.93 -1.81
C ALA A 601 9.87 7.13 -2.35
N CYS A 602 8.90 7.80 -2.98
CA CYS A 602 7.78 7.13 -3.65
C CYS A 602 8.25 6.28 -4.84
N ILE A 603 9.20 6.81 -5.62
CA ILE A 603 9.80 6.12 -6.77
C ILE A 603 10.64 4.92 -6.29
N ASP A 604 11.49 5.11 -5.29
CA ASP A 604 12.46 4.12 -4.80
C ASP A 604 11.79 2.84 -4.26
N ARG A 605 10.52 2.93 -3.83
CA ARG A 605 9.71 1.76 -3.44
C ARG A 605 9.55 0.73 -4.56
N TYR A 606 9.68 1.13 -5.82
CA TYR A 606 9.50 0.28 -6.99
C TYR A 606 10.82 -0.23 -7.59
N GLY A 607 11.95 0.02 -6.92
CA GLY A 607 13.30 -0.43 -7.28
C GLY A 607 14.16 0.69 -7.86
N GLY A 608 15.37 0.88 -7.32
CA GLY A 608 16.21 2.05 -7.58
C GLY A 608 16.66 2.26 -9.04
N THR A 609 16.94 1.19 -9.79
CA THR A 609 17.36 1.32 -11.21
C THR A 609 16.19 1.36 -12.20
N LEU A 610 14.93 1.14 -11.75
CA LEU A 610 13.72 1.10 -12.57
C LEU A 610 13.96 0.50 -13.97
N GLU A 611 14.61 -0.67 -14.05
CA GLU A 611 15.12 -1.18 -15.33
C GLU A 611 13.99 -1.58 -16.29
N PHE A 612 12.84 -1.97 -15.73
CA PHE A 612 11.70 -2.48 -16.48
C PHE A 612 10.62 -1.43 -16.70
N ALA A 613 10.03 -1.41 -17.89
CA ALA A 613 8.97 -0.46 -18.24
C ALA A 613 7.73 -0.57 -17.33
N GLU A 614 7.42 -1.77 -16.83
CA GLU A 614 6.40 -2.01 -15.80
C GLU A 614 6.64 -1.21 -14.50
N GLN A 615 7.87 -1.29 -13.99
CA GLN A 615 8.28 -0.61 -12.75
C GLN A 615 8.23 0.90 -12.94
N LYS A 616 8.72 1.38 -14.08
CA LYS A 616 8.66 2.79 -14.47
C LYS A 616 7.21 3.29 -14.47
N LEU A 617 6.30 2.57 -15.13
CA LEU A 617 4.90 3.00 -15.23
C LEU A 617 4.20 2.98 -13.87
N THR A 618 4.48 1.98 -13.04
CA THR A 618 3.89 1.87 -11.70
C THR A 618 4.41 2.97 -10.76
N ALA A 619 5.72 3.25 -10.81
CA ALA A 619 6.34 4.34 -10.07
C ALA A 619 5.79 5.71 -10.51
N VAL A 620 5.65 5.94 -11.82
CA VAL A 620 5.05 7.17 -12.37
C VAL A 620 3.62 7.37 -11.88
N ARG A 621 2.77 6.33 -11.92
CA ARG A 621 1.40 6.40 -11.42
C ARG A 621 1.34 6.71 -9.92
N ALA A 622 2.17 6.07 -9.11
CA ALA A 622 2.22 6.32 -7.68
C ALA A 622 2.70 7.76 -7.37
N ALA A 623 3.77 8.21 -8.03
CA ALA A 623 4.31 9.55 -7.83
C ALA A 623 3.35 10.65 -8.34
N THR A 624 2.69 10.46 -9.49
CA THR A 624 1.72 11.45 -10.01
C THR A 624 0.49 11.61 -9.11
N ALA A 625 0.04 10.54 -8.44
CA ALA A 625 -1.03 10.65 -7.43
C ALA A 625 -0.63 11.49 -6.22
N LEU A 626 0.65 11.44 -5.81
CA LEU A 626 1.19 12.32 -4.77
C LEU A 626 1.34 13.77 -5.28
N ILE A 627 1.92 13.94 -6.47
CA ILE A 627 2.16 15.26 -7.10
C ILE A 627 0.84 16.02 -7.30
N ALA A 628 -0.24 15.33 -7.65
CA ALA A 628 -1.58 15.92 -7.82
C ALA A 628 -2.11 16.60 -6.55
N ARG A 629 -1.58 16.27 -5.37
CA ARG A 629 -1.95 16.84 -4.07
C ARG A 629 -1.01 17.94 -3.60
N MET A 630 0.05 18.24 -4.35
CA MET A 630 1.01 19.28 -4.02
C MET A 630 0.49 20.67 -4.42
N PRO A 631 0.99 21.74 -3.79
CA PRO A 631 0.76 23.09 -4.29
C PRO A 631 1.13 23.22 -5.77
N ALA A 632 0.30 23.90 -6.56
CA ALA A 632 0.45 23.97 -8.02
C ALA A 632 1.84 24.44 -8.48
N VAL A 633 2.51 25.28 -7.68
CA VAL A 633 3.87 25.76 -7.94
C VAL A 633 4.92 24.64 -7.96
N GLN A 634 4.71 23.53 -7.23
CA GLN A 634 5.63 22.39 -7.19
C GLN A 634 5.45 21.47 -8.40
N VAL A 635 4.26 21.42 -8.99
CA VAL A 635 3.88 20.42 -10.00
C VAL A 635 4.83 20.39 -11.22
N PRO A 636 5.17 21.52 -11.88
CA PRO A 636 6.05 21.49 -13.04
C PRO A 636 7.45 20.93 -12.72
N ARG A 637 8.01 21.30 -11.56
CA ARG A 637 9.30 20.80 -11.09
C ARG A 637 9.24 19.29 -10.87
N GLN A 638 8.20 18.80 -10.20
CA GLN A 638 8.07 17.37 -9.90
C GLN A 638 7.81 16.53 -11.16
N VAL A 639 7.11 17.06 -12.16
CA VAL A 639 6.98 16.39 -13.47
C VAL A 639 8.33 16.21 -14.15
N ALA A 640 9.16 17.27 -14.17
CA ALA A 640 10.51 17.20 -14.74
C ALA A 640 11.40 16.23 -13.94
N ARG A 641 11.29 16.23 -12.61
CA ARG A 641 12.04 15.32 -11.73
C ARG A 641 11.65 13.86 -11.96
N LEU A 642 10.35 13.57 -12.06
CA LEU A 642 9.84 12.23 -12.31
C LEU A 642 10.29 11.72 -13.68
N HIS A 643 10.31 12.56 -14.71
CA HIS A 643 10.92 12.23 -16.01
C HIS A 643 12.41 11.88 -15.86
N ALA A 644 13.21 12.72 -15.20
CA ALA A 644 14.64 12.49 -15.03
C ALA A 644 14.96 11.21 -14.24
N ARG A 645 14.17 10.91 -13.20
CA ARG A 645 14.35 9.71 -12.35
C ARG A 645 13.90 8.41 -13.02
N THR A 646 12.87 8.45 -13.87
CA THR A 646 12.26 7.23 -14.43
C THR A 646 12.64 7.00 -15.89
N GLY A 647 13.09 8.04 -16.60
CA GLY A 647 13.25 8.04 -18.05
C GLY A 647 11.94 7.97 -18.83
N VAL A 648 10.79 8.11 -18.17
CA VAL A 648 9.48 8.13 -18.83
C VAL A 648 9.25 9.53 -19.44
N GLU A 649 8.87 9.57 -20.72
CA GLU A 649 8.57 10.80 -21.44
C GLU A 649 7.65 11.75 -20.66
N VAL A 650 7.98 13.04 -20.66
CA VAL A 650 7.21 14.10 -19.96
C VAL A 650 5.72 14.08 -20.34
N ALA A 651 5.41 13.76 -21.60
CA ALA A 651 4.02 13.62 -22.06
C ALA A 651 3.26 12.51 -21.32
N ILE A 652 3.88 11.34 -21.12
CA ILE A 652 3.27 10.20 -20.40
C ILE A 652 3.11 10.55 -18.92
N VAL A 653 4.10 11.22 -18.32
CA VAL A 653 4.01 11.70 -16.93
C VAL A 653 2.87 12.71 -16.77
N THR A 654 2.73 13.64 -17.71
CA THR A 654 1.67 14.66 -17.70
C THR A 654 0.29 14.04 -17.88
N ASP A 655 0.18 12.99 -18.72
CA ASP A 655 -1.06 12.22 -18.87
C ASP A 655 -1.46 11.55 -17.57
N ALA A 656 -0.54 10.83 -16.94
CA ALA A 656 -0.78 10.17 -15.66
C ALA A 656 -1.16 11.18 -14.55
N LEU A 657 -0.53 12.35 -14.54
CA LEU A 657 -0.90 13.44 -13.63
C LEU A 657 -2.28 14.01 -13.92
N THR A 658 -2.63 14.24 -15.19
CA THR A 658 -3.96 14.76 -15.57
C THR A 658 -5.06 13.77 -15.18
N GLU A 659 -4.81 12.47 -15.37
CA GLU A 659 -5.69 11.40 -14.89
C GLU A 659 -5.83 11.45 -13.36
N ALA A 660 -4.72 11.64 -12.62
CA ALA A 660 -4.74 11.73 -11.17
C ALA A 660 -5.48 12.98 -10.62
N VAL A 661 -5.41 14.11 -11.32
CA VAL A 661 -6.13 15.35 -10.94
C VAL A 661 -7.63 15.26 -11.26
N GLY A 662 -8.01 14.56 -12.33
CA GLY A 662 -9.41 14.39 -12.75
C GLY A 662 -10.19 13.33 -11.97
N GLY A 663 -9.52 12.52 -11.15
CA GLY A 663 -10.14 11.53 -10.26
C GLY A 663 -10.45 12.10 -8.87
N GLU A 664 -11.63 11.78 -8.31
CA GLU A 664 -11.77 11.75 -6.85
C GLU A 664 -10.76 10.71 -6.31
N PRO A 665 -10.20 10.85 -5.10
CA PRO A 665 -9.12 10.01 -4.59
C PRO A 665 -9.59 8.56 -4.38
N ALA A 666 -9.65 7.80 -5.48
CA ALA A 666 -9.83 6.37 -5.48
C ALA A 666 -8.58 5.77 -4.83
N GLY A 667 -8.76 5.29 -3.60
CA GLY A 667 -7.77 4.59 -2.80
C GLY A 667 -6.33 4.87 -3.20
N ALA A 668 -5.77 5.99 -2.72
CA ALA A 668 -4.34 6.19 -2.72
C ALA A 668 -3.66 4.84 -2.35
N PRO A 669 -2.46 4.49 -2.85
CA PRO A 669 -1.60 3.64 -2.05
C PRO A 669 -1.53 4.41 -0.74
N ALA A 670 -2.26 3.93 0.28
CA ALA A 670 -2.55 4.76 1.43
C ALA A 670 -1.19 5.27 1.88
N LEU A 671 -0.94 6.57 1.97
CA LEU A 671 0.09 7.03 2.89
C LEU A 671 -0.48 6.81 4.31
N ALA A 672 -0.91 5.58 4.60
CA ALA A 672 -1.15 5.11 5.94
C ALA A 672 0.21 5.09 6.62
N ALA A 673 0.24 5.32 7.93
CA ALA A 673 1.44 5.16 8.75
C ALA A 673 2.13 3.78 8.55
N ARG A 674 1.43 2.78 7.99
CA ARG A 674 1.92 1.44 7.63
C ARG A 674 2.64 1.34 6.27
N SER A 675 2.55 2.35 5.42
CA SER A 675 3.10 2.34 4.05
C SER A 675 4.52 2.90 3.96
N PHE A 676 5.04 3.36 5.09
CA PHE A 676 6.45 3.62 5.31
C PHE A 676 6.88 2.65 6.42
N PRO A 677 7.69 1.61 6.14
CA PRO A 677 8.17 0.74 7.20
C PRO A 677 8.89 1.59 8.25
N VAL A 678 8.36 1.59 9.46
CA VAL A 678 9.06 2.04 10.65
C VAL A 678 9.80 0.80 11.14
N PRO A 679 11.15 0.75 11.13
CA PRO A 679 11.82 -0.18 12.04
C PRO A 679 11.33 0.16 13.45
N PRO A 680 10.94 -0.84 14.28
CA PRO A 680 10.40 -0.56 15.60
C PRO A 680 11.34 0.41 16.32
N GLY A 681 10.81 1.57 16.70
CA GLY A 681 11.60 2.55 17.43
C GLY A 681 12.18 1.88 18.69
N PRO A 682 13.37 2.27 19.17
CA PRO A 682 14.02 1.63 20.31
C PRO A 682 13.25 1.76 21.64
N ASN A 683 12.00 2.24 21.66
CA ASN A 683 11.19 2.49 22.85
C ASN A 683 9.69 2.14 22.68
N SER A 684 9.34 0.98 22.14
CA SER A 684 8.00 0.39 22.31
C SER A 684 7.98 -0.47 23.59
N PRO A 685 7.24 -0.11 24.66
CA PRO A 685 7.31 -0.82 25.94
C PRO A 685 6.49 -2.12 26.05
N GLU A 686 6.04 -2.74 24.95
CA GLU A 686 4.98 -3.76 25.02
C GLU A 686 5.32 -5.19 24.57
N GLU A 687 6.58 -5.54 24.31
CA GLU A 687 6.91 -6.93 23.89
C GLU A 687 8.15 -7.55 24.57
N GLN A 688 8.52 -7.09 25.77
CA GLN A 688 9.61 -7.70 26.57
C GLN A 688 9.20 -8.04 28.01
N ALA A 689 7.93 -8.36 28.24
CA ALA A 689 7.46 -8.81 29.54
C ALA A 689 6.75 -10.17 29.48
N ALA A 690 7.41 -11.19 28.90
CA ALA A 690 6.96 -12.59 29.05
C ALA A 690 8.04 -13.64 28.71
N THR A 691 9.27 -13.52 29.21
CA THR A 691 10.16 -14.69 29.33
C THR A 691 10.98 -14.57 30.60
N GLY A 692 10.61 -15.35 31.62
CA GLY A 692 11.42 -15.50 32.83
C GLY A 692 12.76 -16.17 32.52
N PRO A 693 13.78 -16.02 33.38
CA PRO A 693 15.08 -16.62 33.14
C PRO A 693 14.98 -18.14 33.30
N VAL A 694 15.23 -18.87 32.21
CA VAL A 694 15.55 -20.30 32.29
C VAL A 694 16.99 -20.40 32.78
N LEU A 695 17.15 -20.87 34.01
CA LEU A 695 18.43 -21.35 34.53
C LEU A 695 18.84 -22.56 33.69
N THR A 696 19.85 -22.40 32.82
CA THR A 696 20.48 -23.53 32.15
C THR A 696 21.63 -24.05 33.01
N ASP A 697 21.42 -25.26 33.52
CA ASP A 697 22.38 -26.10 34.22
C ASP A 697 23.54 -26.53 33.28
N PRO A 698 24.82 -26.34 33.63
CA PRO A 698 25.93 -26.75 32.79
C PRO A 698 26.43 -28.14 33.21
N SER A 699 25.79 -29.20 32.73
CA SER A 699 26.44 -30.51 32.73
C SER A 699 25.95 -31.39 31.59
N THR A 700 26.81 -31.59 30.59
CA THR A 700 27.08 -32.87 29.91
C THR A 700 27.96 -32.63 28.67
N SER A 701 29.27 -32.82 28.84
CA SER A 701 30.20 -33.03 27.73
C SER A 701 30.04 -34.46 27.19
N PRO A 702 30.13 -34.69 25.87
CA PRO A 702 30.43 -36.01 25.34
C PRO A 702 31.95 -36.17 25.22
N ARG A 703 32.54 -37.01 26.07
CA ARG A 703 33.90 -37.52 25.87
C ARG A 703 33.94 -38.45 24.65
N ARG A 704 34.91 -38.24 23.77
CA ARG A 704 35.59 -39.30 23.02
C ARG A 704 37.10 -39.10 23.20
N ARG A 705 37.78 -40.09 23.82
CA ARG A 705 39.23 -40.41 23.82
C ARG A 705 40.19 -39.22 24.08
N CYS A 706 41.08 -39.20 25.06
CA CYS A 706 41.63 -40.17 26.02
C CYS A 706 41.79 -39.46 27.36
#